data_AF-A0A7J6RZZ1-F1
#
_entry.id   AF-A0A7J6RZZ1-F1
#
_cell.length_a   1.000
_cell.length_b   1.000
_cell.length_c   1.000
_cell.angle_alpha   90.00
_cell.angle_beta   90.00
_cell.angle_gamma   90.00
#
_symmetry.space_group_name_H-M   'P 1'
#
loop_
_entity.id
_entity.type
_entity.pdbx_description
1 polymer ?
#
loop_
_entity_poly.entity_id
_entity_poly.type
_entity_poly.pdbx_seq_one_letter_code
_entity_poly.pdbx_strand_id
1 'polypeptide(L)'
;MSNSNADSLTECAMATRRAGRRLASTSIGERNAMLAAIRSNLLAKKEELLAANRTDMEAAQKDVAAGKLSPTLYKRLDLSGSKWNSLIAGLETVMSLKDPLGKVTYSHEMTEDGLRLYRLTCPIGVVLVIFEARPEAAVQIASLCIKSGNALLLKGGSEAKNSNAAIVEAIREAIEPFGMADAVQSIDSRSAVDELLRMDEYIDVVVPRGSNSLVKYIKSHTSIPVLGHADGICHTYIHSKADPDMAIKVTVDAKTQYPAVCNATETILVDQAIADSFIPRLFSSLREKGVTVHGDSTVLKILGGAREGLVEARGDDFDTEWCSLECSMHVVPSLDAAVDHINVHGSHHTDCIITGDPEAADEFMRKVDSAGVYWNASTRFADGFRYGFGAEVGVSTNRIHARGPMGLEGLTICKYRLYGNGHTVTDYGDKLLPPSEEPLPGKDETELRKISAEKAREVASALGKEEVIGVDCEGVMLGRFGQLCTIQIATERGDTFMFDACRDGVAQALAPLLSDASVLKVFHDCREDSSALYHQHGITLECVFDTQATMLVGDRTDHQTSYWELVRQLLFDGKEEPSDGALGDDPKFKALMAEDPELWRRRPLPQDIVNYAISGCLHLIPLYHAIQTKYLTSAAAMTDAIGYSDHWVSYRHLNPQLKSAADVIKPPEEGVNRQS
;
A
#
# COMPACT_ATOMS: atom_id res chain seq x y z
N MET A 1 -23.67 26.97 -19.26
CA MET A 1 -23.80 26.14 -18.04
C MET A 1 -23.12 24.78 -18.25
N SER A 2 -21.90 24.72 -18.78
CA SER A 2 -21.19 23.47 -19.11
C SER A 2 -20.03 23.12 -18.17
N ASN A 3 -19.71 23.98 -17.18
CA ASN A 3 -18.52 23.79 -16.32
C ASN A 3 -18.77 22.98 -15.03
N SER A 4 -20.01 22.89 -14.52
CA SER A 4 -20.24 22.30 -13.18
C SER A 4 -19.93 20.81 -13.08
N ASN A 5 -20.06 20.04 -14.17
CA ASN A 5 -19.78 18.60 -14.17
C ASN A 5 -18.27 18.30 -14.33
N ALA A 6 -17.56 19.09 -15.15
CA ALA A 6 -16.12 18.94 -15.35
C ALA A 6 -15.32 19.36 -14.10
N ASP A 7 -15.79 20.41 -13.41
CA ASP A 7 -15.22 20.86 -12.14
C ASP A 7 -15.36 19.74 -11.06
N SER A 8 -16.53 19.09 -11.00
CA SER A 8 -16.78 17.96 -10.07
C SER A 8 -15.94 16.71 -10.35
N LEU A 9 -15.69 16.36 -11.62
CA LEU A 9 -14.83 15.24 -12.00
C LEU A 9 -13.35 15.50 -11.66
N THR A 10 -12.90 16.74 -11.88
CA THR A 10 -11.53 17.15 -11.55
C THR A 10 -11.30 17.14 -10.05
N GLU A 11 -12.24 17.68 -9.27
CA GLU A 11 -12.19 17.63 -7.80
C GLU A 11 -12.13 16.19 -7.26
N CYS A 12 -12.91 15.28 -7.85
CA CYS A 12 -12.87 13.86 -7.55
C CYS A 12 -11.46 13.27 -7.83
N ALA A 13 -10.91 13.48 -9.02
CA ALA A 13 -9.57 12.99 -9.37
C ALA A 13 -8.47 13.57 -8.46
N MET A 14 -8.56 14.86 -8.09
CA MET A 14 -7.67 15.51 -7.14
C MET A 14 -7.76 14.90 -5.75
N ALA A 15 -8.97 14.65 -5.24
CA ALA A 15 -9.19 14.01 -3.95
C ALA A 15 -8.61 12.60 -3.92
N THR A 16 -8.85 11.81 -4.98
CA THR A 16 -8.26 10.47 -5.12
C THR A 16 -6.75 10.50 -5.16
N ARG A 17 -6.12 11.45 -5.87
CA ARG A 17 -4.66 11.60 -5.88
C ARG A 17 -4.10 11.97 -4.50
N ARG A 18 -4.78 12.85 -3.74
CA ARG A 18 -4.39 13.18 -2.36
C ARG A 18 -4.48 11.96 -1.44
N ALA A 19 -5.56 11.19 -1.53
CA ALA A 19 -5.73 9.95 -0.79
C ALA A 19 -4.67 8.90 -1.18
N GLY A 20 -4.35 8.77 -2.48
CA GLY A 20 -3.29 7.89 -2.97
C GLY A 20 -1.91 8.19 -2.39
N ARG A 21 -1.56 9.48 -2.26
CA ARG A 21 -0.31 9.88 -1.59
C ARG A 21 -0.25 9.43 -0.13
N ARG A 22 -1.35 9.52 0.61
CA ARG A 22 -1.44 9.05 2.00
C ARG A 22 -1.41 7.53 2.07
N LEU A 23 -2.15 6.86 1.18
CA LEU A 23 -2.20 5.41 1.11
C LEU A 23 -0.82 4.82 0.79
N ALA A 24 -0.04 5.45 -0.08
CA ALA A 24 1.33 5.05 -0.43
C ALA A 24 2.32 5.06 0.74
N SER A 25 2.03 5.82 1.82
CA SER A 25 2.85 5.89 3.03
C SER A 25 2.34 5.03 4.19
N THR A 26 1.22 4.32 4.02
CA THR A 26 0.71 3.42 5.06
C THR A 26 1.61 2.20 5.24
N SER A 27 1.50 1.55 6.39
CA SER A 27 2.06 0.22 6.63
C SER A 27 1.20 -0.88 5.98
N ILE A 28 1.77 -2.06 5.78
CA ILE A 28 1.00 -3.24 5.36
C ILE A 28 -0.10 -3.61 6.36
N GLY A 29 0.12 -3.36 7.65
CA GLY A 29 -0.84 -3.61 8.72
C GLY A 29 -2.11 -2.78 8.54
N GLU A 30 -1.96 -1.47 8.30
CA GLU A 30 -3.08 -0.57 8.01
C GLU A 30 -3.82 -0.96 6.72
N ARG A 31 -3.08 -1.27 5.64
CA ARG A 31 -3.71 -1.75 4.40
C ARG A 31 -4.51 -3.03 4.60
N ASN A 32 -3.98 -3.99 5.34
CA ASN A 32 -4.69 -5.23 5.64
C ASN A 32 -5.90 -5.00 6.55
N ALA A 33 -5.82 -4.07 7.51
CA ALA A 33 -6.95 -3.68 8.34
C ALA A 33 -8.08 -3.06 7.51
N MET A 34 -7.76 -2.21 6.54
CA MET A 34 -8.73 -1.68 5.57
C MET A 34 -9.40 -2.80 4.76
N LEU A 35 -8.63 -3.77 4.24
CA LEU A 35 -9.18 -4.92 3.52
C LEU A 35 -10.10 -5.80 4.39
N ALA A 36 -9.74 -6.00 5.66
CA ALA A 36 -10.56 -6.74 6.62
C ALA A 36 -11.88 -6.00 6.94
N ALA A 37 -11.82 -4.67 7.04
CA ALA A 37 -13.00 -3.83 7.23
C ALA A 37 -13.93 -3.91 6.00
N ILE A 38 -13.38 -3.81 4.78
CA ILE A 38 -14.13 -3.97 3.53
C ILE A 38 -14.83 -5.33 3.50
N ARG A 39 -14.11 -6.42 3.78
CA ARG A 39 -14.69 -7.77 3.84
C ARG A 39 -15.88 -7.82 4.81
N SER A 40 -15.72 -7.29 6.01
CA SER A 40 -16.75 -7.31 7.04
C SER A 40 -17.98 -6.50 6.62
N ASN A 41 -17.78 -5.32 6.02
CA ASN A 41 -18.89 -4.49 5.55
C ASN A 41 -19.63 -5.12 4.36
N LEU A 42 -18.91 -5.71 3.40
CA LEU A 42 -19.52 -6.42 2.27
C LEU A 42 -20.38 -7.59 2.76
N LEU A 43 -19.93 -8.34 3.76
CA LEU A 43 -20.72 -9.42 4.36
C LEU A 43 -21.97 -8.91 5.08
N ALA A 44 -21.85 -7.80 5.84
CA ALA A 44 -22.97 -7.18 6.53
C ALA A 44 -24.03 -6.63 5.56
N LYS A 45 -23.59 -6.05 4.43
CA LYS A 45 -24.45 -5.45 3.39
C LYS A 45 -24.81 -6.41 2.26
N LYS A 46 -24.56 -7.71 2.40
CA LYS A 46 -24.75 -8.70 1.32
C LYS A 46 -26.12 -8.60 0.65
N GLU A 47 -27.20 -8.58 1.43
CA GLU A 47 -28.57 -8.56 0.88
C GLU A 47 -28.88 -7.24 0.15
N GLU A 48 -28.36 -6.11 0.63
CA GLU A 48 -28.47 -4.80 -0.03
C GLU A 48 -27.74 -4.80 -1.38
N LEU A 49 -26.51 -5.32 -1.41
CA LEU A 49 -25.69 -5.41 -2.62
C LEU A 49 -26.32 -6.36 -3.66
N LEU A 50 -26.88 -7.49 -3.23
CA LEU A 50 -27.60 -8.41 -4.12
C LEU A 50 -28.94 -7.84 -4.59
N ALA A 51 -29.59 -6.99 -3.80
CA ALA A 51 -30.79 -6.27 -4.22
C ALA A 51 -30.46 -5.25 -5.33
N ALA A 52 -29.38 -4.47 -5.17
CA ALA A 52 -28.90 -3.55 -6.21
C ALA A 52 -28.54 -4.29 -7.50
N ASN A 53 -27.88 -5.45 -7.39
CA ASN A 53 -27.58 -6.29 -8.55
C ASN A 53 -28.83 -6.83 -9.24
N ARG A 54 -29.87 -7.18 -8.48
CA ARG A 54 -31.15 -7.64 -9.05
C ARG A 54 -31.81 -6.56 -9.89
N THR A 55 -31.78 -5.30 -9.44
CA THR A 55 -32.29 -4.17 -10.21
C THR A 55 -31.55 -4.01 -11.55
N ASP A 56 -30.22 -4.13 -11.54
CA ASP A 56 -29.42 -4.12 -12.77
C ASP A 56 -29.75 -5.30 -13.68
N MET A 57 -29.89 -6.51 -13.13
CA MET A 57 -30.26 -7.72 -13.88
C MET A 57 -31.65 -7.60 -14.53
N GLU A 58 -32.64 -7.07 -13.83
CA GLU A 58 -33.99 -6.84 -14.39
C GLU A 58 -33.98 -5.83 -15.55
N ALA A 59 -33.17 -4.77 -15.44
CA ALA A 59 -32.98 -3.81 -16.52
C ALA A 59 -32.24 -4.45 -17.71
N ALA A 60 -31.14 -5.16 -17.45
CA ALA A 60 -30.33 -5.83 -18.44
C ALA A 60 -31.10 -6.93 -19.19
N GLN A 61 -32.03 -7.62 -18.53
CA GLN A 61 -32.90 -8.61 -19.17
C GLN A 61 -33.78 -7.99 -20.27
N LYS A 62 -34.28 -6.76 -20.05
CA LYS A 62 -35.04 -6.01 -21.06
C LYS A 62 -34.15 -5.62 -22.24
N ASP A 63 -32.90 -5.25 -21.98
CA ASP A 63 -31.94 -4.91 -23.02
C ASP A 63 -31.49 -6.14 -23.84
N VAL A 64 -31.38 -7.31 -23.21
CA VAL A 64 -31.18 -8.58 -23.94
C VAL A 64 -32.36 -8.89 -24.84
N ALA A 65 -33.60 -8.77 -24.33
CA ALA A 65 -34.80 -8.98 -25.12
C ALA A 65 -34.93 -7.99 -26.30
N ALA A 66 -34.39 -6.77 -26.14
CA ALA A 66 -34.33 -5.75 -27.17
C ALA A 66 -33.10 -5.86 -28.10
N GLY A 67 -32.23 -6.85 -27.91
CA GLY A 67 -31.01 -7.05 -28.69
C GLY A 67 -29.90 -6.00 -28.46
N LYS A 68 -30.00 -5.22 -27.38
CA LYS A 68 -29.02 -4.17 -27.02
C LYS A 68 -27.86 -4.70 -26.17
N LEU A 69 -28.07 -5.80 -25.45
CA LEU A 69 -27.07 -6.45 -24.62
C LEU A 69 -26.95 -7.93 -25.00
N SER A 70 -25.73 -8.45 -25.09
CA SER A 70 -25.53 -9.87 -25.41
C SER A 70 -25.86 -10.76 -24.21
N PRO A 71 -26.36 -11.99 -24.41
CA PRO A 71 -26.57 -12.95 -23.34
C PRO A 71 -25.31 -13.25 -22.52
N THR A 72 -24.13 -13.18 -23.15
CA THR A 72 -22.83 -13.36 -22.50
C THR A 72 -22.52 -12.23 -21.51
N LEU A 73 -22.75 -10.97 -21.88
CA LEU A 73 -22.57 -9.83 -20.98
C LEU A 73 -23.59 -9.88 -19.83
N TYR A 74 -24.84 -10.24 -20.11
CA TYR A 74 -25.86 -10.45 -19.09
C TYR A 74 -25.45 -11.49 -18.04
N LYS A 75 -24.88 -12.63 -18.46
CA LYS A 75 -24.37 -13.66 -17.53
C LYS A 75 -23.20 -13.15 -16.67
N ARG A 76 -22.38 -12.22 -17.19
CA ARG A 76 -21.27 -11.63 -16.44
C ARG A 76 -21.77 -10.68 -15.33
N LEU A 77 -22.90 -10.01 -15.54
CA LEU A 77 -23.50 -9.05 -14.59
C LEU A 77 -24.01 -9.67 -13.29
N ASP A 78 -24.48 -10.92 -13.30
CA ASP A 78 -25.01 -11.60 -12.11
C ASP A 78 -23.95 -11.72 -11.00
N LEU A 79 -24.23 -11.23 -9.80
CA LEU A 79 -23.32 -11.30 -8.63
C LEU A 79 -23.66 -12.47 -7.69
N SER A 80 -24.78 -13.17 -7.92
CA SER A 80 -25.33 -14.15 -6.98
C SER A 80 -24.58 -15.49 -6.98
N GLY A 81 -24.99 -16.37 -6.05
CA GLY A 81 -24.50 -17.75 -5.99
C GLY A 81 -23.00 -17.88 -5.72
N SER A 82 -22.29 -18.61 -6.58
CA SER A 82 -20.87 -18.90 -6.44
C SER A 82 -19.97 -17.68 -6.67
N LYS A 83 -20.43 -16.66 -7.40
CA LYS A 83 -19.65 -15.45 -7.68
C LYS A 83 -19.44 -14.61 -6.42
N TRP A 84 -20.48 -14.43 -5.61
CA TRP A 84 -20.36 -13.77 -4.31
C TRP A 84 -19.29 -14.44 -3.43
N ASN A 85 -19.33 -15.77 -3.33
CA ASN A 85 -18.35 -16.51 -2.52
C ASN A 85 -16.93 -16.37 -3.08
N SER A 86 -16.78 -16.40 -4.41
CA SER A 86 -15.50 -16.24 -5.09
C SER A 86 -14.94 -14.82 -4.90
N LEU A 87 -15.80 -13.80 -4.90
CA LEU A 87 -15.44 -12.41 -4.63
C LEU A 87 -14.85 -12.24 -3.23
N ILE A 88 -15.53 -12.79 -2.21
CA ILE A 88 -15.05 -12.72 -0.82
C ILE A 88 -13.74 -13.50 -0.64
N ALA A 89 -13.64 -14.70 -1.21
CA ALA A 89 -12.42 -15.51 -1.16
C ALA A 89 -11.24 -14.83 -1.88
N GLY A 90 -11.50 -14.12 -2.99
CA GLY A 90 -10.50 -13.34 -3.71
C GLY A 90 -9.94 -12.19 -2.85
N LEU A 91 -10.82 -11.47 -2.12
CA LEU A 91 -10.41 -10.43 -1.18
C LEU A 91 -9.53 -10.98 -0.04
N GLU A 92 -9.92 -12.12 0.54
CA GLU A 92 -9.12 -12.81 1.57
C GLU A 92 -7.75 -13.23 1.03
N THR A 93 -7.71 -13.73 -0.21
CA THR A 93 -6.47 -14.11 -0.89
C THR A 93 -5.54 -12.89 -1.01
N VAL A 94 -6.04 -11.75 -1.53
CA VAL A 94 -5.25 -10.52 -1.68
C VAL A 94 -4.74 -10.00 -0.33
N MET A 95 -5.57 -10.06 0.70
CA MET A 95 -5.17 -9.66 2.07
C MET A 95 -3.99 -10.51 2.58
N SER A 96 -3.94 -11.80 2.24
CA SER A 96 -2.87 -12.74 2.63
C SER A 96 -1.54 -12.57 1.87
N LEU A 97 -1.55 -11.86 0.73
CA LEU A 97 -0.34 -11.66 -0.08
C LEU A 97 0.70 -10.82 0.67
N LYS A 98 1.98 -11.00 0.31
CA LYS A 98 3.10 -10.21 0.84
C LYS A 98 2.98 -8.74 0.43
N ASP A 99 3.57 -7.84 1.21
CA ASP A 99 3.63 -6.42 0.87
C ASP A 99 4.42 -6.22 -0.43
N PRO A 100 3.84 -5.61 -1.47
CA PRO A 100 4.58 -5.31 -2.70
C PRO A 100 5.43 -4.04 -2.58
N LEU A 101 5.26 -3.23 -1.53
CA LEU A 101 5.93 -1.94 -1.36
C LEU A 101 7.24 -2.03 -0.57
N GLY A 102 8.15 -1.09 -0.83
CA GLY A 102 9.39 -0.95 -0.06
C GLY A 102 10.44 -2.03 -0.34
N LYS A 103 10.22 -2.94 -1.30
CA LYS A 103 11.20 -3.98 -1.64
C LYS A 103 12.41 -3.33 -2.30
N VAL A 104 13.59 -3.53 -1.73
CA VAL A 104 14.86 -3.08 -2.33
C VAL A 104 15.19 -3.96 -3.54
N THR A 105 15.22 -3.38 -4.73
CA THR A 105 15.53 -4.07 -6.01
C THR A 105 16.90 -3.73 -6.55
N TYR A 106 17.59 -2.77 -5.94
CA TYR A 106 18.98 -2.42 -6.18
C TYR A 106 19.50 -1.58 -5.02
N SER A 107 20.77 -1.74 -4.68
CA SER A 107 21.43 -0.95 -3.65
C SER A 107 22.90 -0.81 -3.97
N HIS A 108 23.49 0.36 -3.72
CA HIS A 108 24.89 0.63 -4.00
C HIS A 108 25.47 1.64 -3.01
N GLU A 109 26.63 1.33 -2.43
CA GLU A 109 27.43 2.29 -1.66
C GLU A 109 28.33 3.02 -2.65
N MET A 110 27.98 4.27 -2.92
CA MET A 110 28.56 5.07 -3.99
C MET A 110 29.90 5.70 -3.60
N THR A 111 30.20 5.81 -2.30
CA THR A 111 31.42 6.43 -1.78
C THR A 111 31.87 5.74 -0.48
N GLU A 112 33.17 5.79 -0.18
CA GLU A 112 33.73 5.20 1.06
C GLU A 112 33.23 5.87 2.34
N ASP A 113 32.82 7.14 2.26
CA ASP A 113 32.29 7.92 3.37
C ASP A 113 30.76 7.85 3.52
N GLY A 114 30.12 6.91 2.81
CA GLY A 114 28.79 6.41 3.15
C GLY A 114 27.61 6.99 2.36
N LEU A 115 27.83 7.50 1.14
CA LEU A 115 26.75 7.81 0.20
C LEU A 115 26.10 6.53 -0.29
N ARG A 116 24.81 6.32 0.00
CA ARG A 116 24.13 5.05 -0.29
C ARG A 116 22.88 5.26 -1.12
N LEU A 117 22.84 4.60 -2.27
CA LEU A 117 21.71 4.59 -3.18
C LEU A 117 20.90 3.30 -3.00
N TYR A 118 19.58 3.43 -2.96
CA TYR A 118 18.65 2.31 -2.95
C TYR A 118 17.59 2.54 -4.03
N ARG A 119 17.20 1.48 -4.74
CA ARG A 119 16.00 1.44 -5.59
C ARG A 119 14.96 0.60 -4.88
N LEU A 120 13.79 1.15 -4.62
CA LEU A 120 12.72 0.48 -3.89
C LEU A 120 11.43 0.47 -4.71
N THR A 121 10.63 -0.58 -4.56
CA THR A 121 9.27 -0.61 -5.11
C THR A 121 8.37 0.42 -4.42
N CYS A 122 7.52 1.08 -5.19
CA CYS A 122 6.50 2.02 -4.73
C CYS A 122 5.25 1.91 -5.60
N PRO A 123 4.07 2.37 -5.14
CA PRO A 123 2.86 2.37 -5.97
C PRO A 123 3.07 3.20 -7.24
N ILE A 124 2.26 2.90 -8.27
CA ILE A 124 2.16 3.73 -9.47
C ILE A 124 1.58 5.11 -9.10
N GLY A 125 0.52 5.15 -8.30
CA GLY A 125 -0.19 6.36 -7.91
C GLY A 125 -1.70 6.18 -7.98
N VAL A 126 -2.34 6.78 -8.97
CA VAL A 126 -3.78 6.69 -9.26
C VAL A 126 -4.01 5.78 -10.47
N VAL A 127 -4.78 4.72 -10.25
CA VAL A 127 -5.19 3.76 -11.27
C VAL A 127 -6.63 4.07 -11.67
N LEU A 128 -6.87 4.35 -12.96
CA LEU A 128 -8.22 4.39 -13.52
C LEU A 128 -8.56 3.02 -14.12
N VAL A 129 -9.62 2.39 -13.66
CA VAL A 129 -10.12 1.14 -14.27
C VAL A 129 -11.47 1.36 -14.92
N ILE A 130 -11.52 1.13 -16.23
CA ILE A 130 -12.75 1.21 -17.04
C ILE A 130 -13.17 -0.21 -17.40
N PHE A 131 -14.34 -0.66 -16.94
CA PHE A 131 -14.75 -2.06 -17.06
C PHE A 131 -16.23 -2.24 -17.40
N GLU A 132 -16.56 -3.36 -18.06
CA GLU A 132 -17.92 -3.68 -18.54
C GLU A 132 -18.46 -4.95 -17.89
N ALA A 133 -19.74 -4.93 -17.50
CA ALA A 133 -20.60 -6.04 -17.10
C ALA A 133 -20.01 -7.01 -16.06
N ARG A 134 -19.17 -6.52 -15.14
CA ARG A 134 -18.48 -7.33 -14.10
C ARG A 134 -18.44 -6.62 -12.75
N PRO A 135 -19.57 -6.52 -12.03
CA PRO A 135 -19.59 -5.84 -10.73
C PRO A 135 -18.65 -6.47 -9.71
N GLU A 136 -18.39 -7.78 -9.80
CA GLU A 136 -17.45 -8.50 -8.95
C GLU A 136 -15.99 -8.00 -9.10
N ALA A 137 -15.64 -7.49 -10.27
CA ALA A 137 -14.28 -6.98 -10.52
C ALA A 137 -13.97 -5.75 -9.67
N ALA A 138 -14.98 -4.94 -9.31
CA ALA A 138 -14.77 -3.70 -8.56
C ALA A 138 -14.10 -3.97 -7.20
N VAL A 139 -14.53 -5.02 -6.49
CA VAL A 139 -13.93 -5.43 -5.20
C VAL A 139 -12.52 -5.98 -5.40
N GLN A 140 -12.31 -6.83 -6.41
CA GLN A 140 -10.99 -7.39 -6.71
C GLN A 140 -9.98 -6.28 -7.02
N ILE A 141 -10.33 -5.35 -7.90
CA ILE A 141 -9.49 -4.22 -8.31
C ILE A 141 -9.21 -3.30 -7.13
N ALA A 142 -10.23 -2.95 -6.34
CA ALA A 142 -10.06 -2.13 -5.13
C ALA A 142 -9.12 -2.81 -4.14
N SER A 143 -9.27 -4.12 -3.92
CA SER A 143 -8.39 -4.87 -3.01
C SER A 143 -6.92 -4.86 -3.45
N LEU A 144 -6.67 -5.05 -4.76
CA LEU A 144 -5.33 -5.00 -5.33
C LEU A 144 -4.73 -3.59 -5.23
N CYS A 145 -5.51 -2.55 -5.53
CA CYS A 145 -5.07 -1.15 -5.45
C CYS A 145 -4.73 -0.77 -4.01
N ILE A 146 -5.64 -1.04 -3.07
CA ILE A 146 -5.40 -0.77 -1.65
C ILE A 146 -4.14 -1.50 -1.19
N LYS A 147 -4.03 -2.82 -1.44
CA LYS A 147 -2.88 -3.64 -1.03
C LYS A 147 -1.55 -3.15 -1.60
N SER A 148 -1.57 -2.66 -2.84
CA SER A 148 -0.40 -2.10 -3.52
C SER A 148 -0.18 -0.61 -3.27
N GLY A 149 -0.97 0.03 -2.41
CA GLY A 149 -0.82 1.44 -2.05
C GLY A 149 -1.26 2.44 -3.13
N ASN A 150 -2.03 1.98 -4.12
CA ASN A 150 -2.56 2.80 -5.20
C ASN A 150 -3.98 3.28 -4.86
N ALA A 151 -4.29 4.53 -5.20
CA ALA A 151 -5.66 4.99 -5.22
C ALA A 151 -6.35 4.62 -6.54
N LEU A 152 -7.67 4.57 -6.53
CA LEU A 152 -8.47 3.95 -7.57
C LEU A 152 -9.65 4.85 -7.98
N LEU A 153 -9.74 5.10 -9.29
CA LEU A 153 -10.94 5.60 -9.95
C LEU A 153 -11.59 4.45 -10.73
N LEU A 154 -12.85 4.16 -10.44
CA LEU A 154 -13.63 3.13 -11.11
C LEU A 154 -14.64 3.75 -12.05
N LYS A 155 -14.64 3.31 -13.30
CA LYS A 155 -15.69 3.64 -14.27
C LYS A 155 -16.29 2.36 -14.83
N GLY A 156 -17.38 1.91 -14.21
CA GLY A 156 -18.14 0.76 -14.67
C GLY A 156 -19.06 1.08 -15.86
N GLY A 157 -19.49 0.04 -16.58
CA GLY A 157 -20.51 0.11 -17.60
C GLY A 157 -21.90 0.47 -17.03
N SER A 158 -22.74 1.08 -17.86
CA SER A 158 -24.07 1.56 -17.45
C SER A 158 -25.03 0.45 -17.03
N GLU A 159 -24.80 -0.77 -17.52
CA GLU A 159 -25.54 -1.98 -17.20
C GLU A 159 -25.33 -2.49 -15.77
N ALA A 160 -24.25 -2.07 -15.10
CA ALA A 160 -23.91 -2.45 -13.73
C ALA A 160 -23.95 -1.26 -12.77
N LYS A 161 -24.70 -0.21 -13.12
CA LYS A 161 -24.67 1.08 -12.41
C LYS A 161 -25.00 0.92 -10.92
N ASN A 162 -26.13 0.28 -10.59
CA ASN A 162 -26.59 0.20 -9.21
C ASN A 162 -25.67 -0.71 -8.38
N SER A 163 -25.21 -1.81 -8.97
CA SER A 163 -24.26 -2.75 -8.37
C SER A 163 -22.95 -2.06 -8.03
N ASN A 164 -22.35 -1.36 -8.99
CA ASN A 164 -21.06 -0.70 -8.80
C ASN A 164 -21.15 0.43 -7.78
N ALA A 165 -22.20 1.24 -7.82
CA ALA A 165 -22.43 2.30 -6.83
C ALA A 165 -22.54 1.72 -5.41
N ALA A 166 -23.35 0.69 -5.22
CA ALA A 166 -23.54 0.06 -3.92
C ALA A 166 -22.25 -0.61 -3.40
N ILE A 167 -21.50 -1.29 -4.27
CA ILE A 167 -20.22 -1.92 -3.92
C ILE A 167 -19.17 -0.88 -3.53
N VAL A 168 -19.01 0.17 -4.34
CA VAL A 168 -18.00 1.20 -4.07
C VAL A 168 -18.34 1.97 -2.81
N GLU A 169 -19.62 2.29 -2.57
CA GLU A 169 -20.02 2.94 -1.33
C GLU A 169 -19.75 2.06 -0.10
N ALA A 170 -20.06 0.76 -0.18
CA ALA A 170 -19.71 -0.18 0.90
C ALA A 170 -18.19 -0.27 1.15
N ILE A 171 -17.36 -0.13 0.11
CA ILE A 171 -15.90 -0.04 0.26
C ILE A 171 -15.51 1.27 0.95
N ARG A 172 -16.03 2.40 0.49
CA ARG A 172 -15.72 3.74 1.01
C ARG A 172 -16.09 3.88 2.48
N GLU A 173 -17.30 3.49 2.86
CA GLU A 173 -17.75 3.46 4.25
C GLU A 173 -16.83 2.61 5.14
N ALA A 174 -16.33 1.48 4.63
CA ALA A 174 -15.49 0.58 5.40
C ALA A 174 -14.09 1.16 5.67
N ILE A 175 -13.58 2.02 4.78
CA ILE A 175 -12.25 2.63 4.90
C ILE A 175 -12.28 4.09 5.37
N GLU A 176 -13.46 4.68 5.53
CA GLU A 176 -13.64 6.03 6.08
C GLU A 176 -13.10 6.19 7.51
N PRO A 177 -13.21 5.22 8.43
CA PRO A 177 -12.58 5.32 9.76
C PRO A 177 -11.05 5.45 9.72
N PHE A 178 -10.42 5.09 8.61
CA PHE A 178 -8.98 5.29 8.37
C PHE A 178 -8.68 6.64 7.68
N GLY A 179 -9.72 7.44 7.44
CA GLY A 179 -9.70 8.68 6.66
C GLY A 179 -9.35 8.42 5.19
N MET A 180 -9.75 7.28 4.61
CA MET A 180 -9.32 6.84 3.27
C MET A 180 -10.49 6.67 2.27
N ALA A 181 -11.70 7.18 2.52
CA ALA A 181 -12.81 6.99 1.58
C ALA A 181 -12.51 7.51 0.16
N ASP A 182 -11.75 8.59 0.02
CA ASP A 182 -11.37 9.14 -1.30
C ASP A 182 -10.36 8.27 -2.05
N ALA A 183 -9.73 7.29 -1.41
CA ALA A 183 -8.78 6.39 -2.05
C ALA A 183 -9.46 5.46 -3.09
N VAL A 184 -10.78 5.28 -3.02
CA VAL A 184 -11.57 4.53 -3.99
C VAL A 184 -12.81 5.33 -4.35
N GLN A 185 -12.92 5.79 -5.60
CA GLN A 185 -14.09 6.54 -6.08
C GLN A 185 -14.71 5.89 -7.32
N SER A 186 -16.03 6.02 -7.46
CA SER A 186 -16.79 5.60 -8.65
C SER A 186 -17.20 6.81 -9.47
N ILE A 187 -17.16 6.68 -10.79
CA ILE A 187 -17.61 7.69 -11.74
C ILE A 187 -18.85 7.18 -12.48
N ASP A 188 -20.00 7.83 -12.26
CA ASP A 188 -21.28 7.35 -12.79
C ASP A 188 -21.68 7.96 -14.15
N SER A 189 -21.03 9.05 -14.58
CA SER A 189 -21.42 9.74 -15.83
C SER A 189 -20.90 9.03 -17.08
N ARG A 190 -21.77 8.86 -18.09
CA ARG A 190 -21.41 8.32 -19.41
C ARG A 190 -20.49 9.27 -20.20
N SER A 191 -20.61 10.58 -20.01
CA SER A 191 -19.74 11.58 -20.67
C SER A 191 -18.33 11.63 -20.06
N ALA A 192 -18.12 11.01 -18.89
CA ALA A 192 -16.88 11.16 -18.16
C ALA A 192 -15.69 10.39 -18.76
N VAL A 193 -15.88 9.41 -19.65
CA VAL A 193 -14.76 8.62 -20.18
C VAL A 193 -13.76 9.52 -20.90
N ASP A 194 -14.23 10.35 -21.84
CA ASP A 194 -13.34 11.24 -22.60
C ASP A 194 -12.70 12.33 -21.75
N GLU A 195 -13.38 12.75 -20.69
CA GLU A 195 -12.85 13.72 -19.73
C GLU A 195 -11.75 13.06 -18.87
N LEU A 196 -12.01 11.88 -18.30
CA LEU A 196 -11.04 11.10 -17.53
C LEU A 196 -9.79 10.74 -18.34
N LEU A 197 -9.95 10.38 -19.62
CA LEU A 197 -8.84 10.05 -20.52
C LEU A 197 -7.93 11.26 -20.83
N ARG A 198 -8.34 12.49 -20.49
CA ARG A 198 -7.55 13.72 -20.60
C ARG A 198 -6.96 14.19 -19.27
N MET A 199 -7.13 13.44 -18.18
CA MET A 199 -6.68 13.81 -16.84
C MET A 199 -5.30 13.20 -16.50
N ASP A 200 -4.33 13.28 -17.41
CA ASP A 200 -2.96 12.78 -17.21
C ASP A 200 -2.17 13.53 -16.13
N GLU A 201 -2.66 14.70 -15.69
CA GLU A 201 -2.17 15.36 -14.48
C GLU A 201 -2.49 14.58 -13.20
N TYR A 202 -3.62 13.87 -13.17
CA TYR A 202 -4.16 13.24 -11.96
C TYR A 202 -4.09 11.72 -11.97
N ILE A 203 -4.20 11.12 -13.15
CA ILE A 203 -4.32 9.67 -13.37
C ILE A 203 -3.02 9.17 -13.99
N ASP A 204 -2.39 8.21 -13.32
CA ASP A 204 -1.04 7.76 -13.70
C ASP A 204 -1.08 6.53 -14.64
N VAL A 205 -2.18 5.76 -14.61
CA VAL A 205 -2.39 4.61 -15.50
C VAL A 205 -3.88 4.31 -15.73
N VAL A 206 -4.24 3.87 -16.94
CA VAL A 206 -5.57 3.33 -17.27
C VAL A 206 -5.50 1.83 -17.52
N VAL A 207 -6.39 1.07 -16.91
CA VAL A 207 -6.56 -0.37 -17.13
C VAL A 207 -7.96 -0.64 -17.72
N PRO A 208 -8.08 -0.91 -19.02
CA PRO A 208 -9.36 -1.27 -19.62
C PRO A 208 -9.67 -2.76 -19.42
N ARG A 209 -10.89 -3.09 -19.00
CA ARG A 209 -11.38 -4.45 -18.77
C ARG A 209 -12.75 -4.63 -19.43
N GLY A 210 -12.75 -4.82 -20.74
CA GLY A 210 -13.98 -4.97 -21.53
C GLY A 210 -13.70 -5.51 -22.93
N SER A 211 -14.53 -5.11 -23.88
CA SER A 211 -14.37 -5.47 -25.30
C SER A 211 -13.11 -4.91 -25.95
N ASN A 212 -12.63 -5.56 -27.02
CA ASN A 212 -11.48 -5.10 -27.82
C ASN A 212 -11.70 -3.68 -28.37
N SER A 213 -12.94 -3.35 -28.75
CA SER A 213 -13.31 -2.01 -29.21
C SER A 213 -13.13 -0.95 -28.13
N LEU A 214 -13.50 -1.24 -26.88
CA LEU A 214 -13.25 -0.35 -25.74
C LEU A 214 -11.75 -0.13 -25.52
N VAL A 215 -10.95 -1.20 -25.56
CA VAL A 215 -9.49 -1.08 -25.37
C VAL A 215 -8.87 -0.25 -26.49
N LYS A 216 -9.22 -0.51 -27.76
CA LYS A 216 -8.75 0.24 -28.93
C LYS A 216 -9.18 1.71 -28.87
N TYR A 217 -10.39 1.97 -28.40
CA TYR A 217 -10.87 3.33 -28.15
C TYR A 217 -9.99 4.06 -27.13
N ILE A 218 -9.82 3.48 -25.94
CA ILE A 218 -9.03 4.09 -24.86
C ILE A 218 -7.59 4.36 -25.34
N LYS A 219 -6.93 3.37 -25.95
CA LYS A 219 -5.55 3.51 -26.46
C LYS A 219 -5.38 4.63 -27.49
N SER A 220 -6.44 4.97 -28.25
CA SER A 220 -6.39 6.03 -29.28
C SER A 220 -6.83 7.41 -28.77
N HIS A 221 -7.35 7.50 -27.54
CA HIS A 221 -7.99 8.71 -27.01
C HIS A 221 -7.36 9.25 -25.70
N THR A 222 -6.21 8.73 -25.28
CA THR A 222 -5.54 9.15 -24.04
C THR A 222 -4.02 9.29 -24.19
N SER A 223 -3.42 10.24 -23.46
CA SER A 223 -1.98 10.31 -23.21
C SER A 223 -1.55 9.52 -21.99
N ILE A 224 -2.51 9.08 -21.15
CA ILE A 224 -2.23 8.30 -19.95
C ILE A 224 -1.74 6.91 -20.36
N PRO A 225 -0.68 6.36 -19.74
CA PRO A 225 -0.25 4.99 -20.01
C PRO A 225 -1.39 3.99 -19.84
N VAL A 226 -1.60 3.13 -20.85
CA VAL A 226 -2.67 2.12 -20.85
C VAL A 226 -2.06 0.74 -20.63
N LEU A 227 -2.43 0.05 -19.55
CA LEU A 227 -2.04 -1.35 -19.31
C LEU A 227 -3.18 -2.30 -19.68
N GLY A 228 -3.02 -3.06 -20.77
CA GLY A 228 -4.02 -4.01 -21.24
C GLY A 228 -3.71 -4.55 -22.62
N HIS A 229 -4.43 -5.59 -23.04
CA HIS A 229 -4.33 -6.15 -24.39
C HIS A 229 -5.54 -5.75 -25.24
N ALA A 230 -5.33 -5.50 -26.52
CA ALA A 230 -6.40 -5.13 -27.44
C ALA A 230 -7.05 -6.34 -28.10
N ASP A 231 -6.30 -7.43 -28.32
CA ASP A 231 -6.74 -8.66 -28.98
C ASP A 231 -6.04 -9.87 -28.34
N GLY A 232 -6.62 -11.06 -28.49
CA GLY A 232 -6.19 -12.34 -27.89
C GLY A 232 -5.91 -13.45 -28.91
N ILE A 233 -5.19 -13.15 -30.00
CA ILE A 233 -4.86 -14.11 -31.05
C ILE A 233 -3.68 -14.98 -30.59
N CYS A 234 -4.02 -16.11 -29.97
CA CYS A 234 -3.09 -17.06 -29.38
C CYS A 234 -2.88 -18.28 -30.29
N HIS A 235 -1.65 -18.79 -30.36
CA HIS A 235 -1.29 -19.92 -31.19
C HIS A 235 -0.93 -21.17 -30.39
N THR A 236 -1.22 -22.34 -30.97
CA THR A 236 -0.61 -23.61 -30.56
C THR A 236 0.11 -24.22 -31.75
N TYR A 237 1.44 -24.31 -31.67
CA TYR A 237 2.29 -24.96 -32.65
C TYR A 237 2.58 -26.42 -32.27
N ILE A 238 2.31 -27.33 -33.20
CA ILE A 238 2.48 -28.77 -33.03
C ILE A 238 3.69 -29.20 -33.85
N HIS A 239 4.83 -29.35 -33.17
CA HIS A 239 6.11 -29.65 -33.78
C HIS A 239 6.18 -31.12 -34.26
N SER A 240 7.05 -31.40 -35.24
CA SER A 240 7.28 -32.74 -35.78
C SER A 240 7.56 -33.85 -34.75
N LYS A 241 8.13 -33.51 -33.59
CA LYS A 241 8.43 -34.44 -32.49
C LYS A 241 7.39 -34.44 -31.36
N ALA A 242 6.18 -33.92 -31.60
CA ALA A 242 5.11 -33.92 -30.59
C ALA A 242 4.60 -35.34 -30.30
N ASP A 243 4.31 -35.63 -29.02
CA ASP A 243 3.45 -36.77 -28.69
C ASP A 243 2.02 -36.47 -29.18
N PRO A 244 1.44 -37.30 -30.07
CA PRO A 244 0.16 -36.98 -30.69
C PRO A 244 -1.00 -36.86 -29.70
N ASP A 245 -1.01 -37.68 -28.65
CA ASP A 245 -2.13 -37.73 -27.71
C ASP A 245 -2.10 -36.50 -26.78
N MET A 246 -0.91 -36.10 -26.33
CA MET A 246 -0.68 -34.84 -25.64
C MET A 246 -1.06 -33.65 -26.52
N ALA A 247 -0.64 -33.64 -27.79
CA ALA A 247 -0.94 -32.56 -28.72
C ALA A 247 -2.44 -32.34 -28.89
N ILE A 248 -3.22 -33.40 -29.07
CA ILE A 248 -4.68 -33.32 -29.16
C ILE A 248 -5.26 -32.80 -27.83
N LYS A 249 -4.86 -33.40 -26.69
CA LYS A 249 -5.38 -33.03 -25.37
C LYS A 249 -5.17 -31.55 -25.06
N VAL A 250 -3.95 -31.05 -25.24
CA VAL A 250 -3.59 -29.66 -24.92
C VAL A 250 -4.27 -28.69 -25.88
N THR A 251 -4.25 -28.96 -27.18
CA THR A 251 -4.86 -28.07 -28.19
C THR A 251 -6.37 -27.96 -28.02
N VAL A 252 -7.05 -29.09 -27.76
CA VAL A 252 -8.50 -29.10 -27.52
C VAL A 252 -8.86 -28.36 -26.24
N ASP A 253 -8.12 -28.53 -25.15
CA ASP A 253 -8.33 -27.73 -23.92
C ASP A 253 -8.15 -26.23 -24.19
N ALA A 254 -7.07 -25.88 -24.90
CA ALA A 254 -6.71 -24.49 -25.19
C ALA A 254 -7.80 -23.74 -25.99
N LYS A 255 -8.52 -24.41 -26.89
CA LYS A 255 -9.66 -23.82 -27.61
C LYS A 255 -11.00 -23.93 -26.86
N THR A 256 -11.30 -25.10 -26.28
CA THR A 256 -12.69 -25.44 -25.92
C THR A 256 -13.05 -25.23 -24.46
N GLN A 257 -12.07 -25.10 -23.56
CA GLN A 257 -12.34 -24.96 -22.12
C GLN A 257 -13.15 -23.71 -21.80
N TYR A 258 -12.82 -22.59 -22.44
CA TYR A 258 -13.62 -21.36 -22.39
C TYR A 258 -13.30 -20.49 -23.63
N PRO A 259 -14.05 -20.63 -24.74
CA PRO A 259 -13.65 -20.02 -26.02
C PRO A 259 -13.75 -18.48 -26.08
N ALA A 260 -14.49 -17.85 -25.16
CA ALA A 260 -14.77 -16.41 -25.17
C ALA A 260 -13.77 -15.60 -24.32
N VAL A 261 -12.58 -16.14 -24.05
CA VAL A 261 -11.50 -15.47 -23.29
C VAL A 261 -10.28 -15.28 -24.17
N CYS A 262 -9.54 -14.21 -23.89
CA CYS A 262 -8.43 -13.73 -24.72
C CYS A 262 -7.18 -14.62 -24.79
N ASN A 263 -7.13 -15.71 -24.02
CA ASN A 263 -6.02 -16.66 -24.04
C ASN A 263 -6.45 -18.04 -24.57
N ALA A 264 -7.64 -18.14 -25.19
CA ALA A 264 -8.01 -19.33 -25.95
C ALA A 264 -7.17 -19.42 -27.22
N THR A 265 -6.78 -20.62 -27.64
CA THR A 265 -6.08 -20.78 -28.93
C THR A 265 -7.03 -20.39 -30.07
N GLU A 266 -6.58 -19.47 -30.93
CA GLU A 266 -7.31 -18.99 -32.10
C GLU A 266 -6.73 -19.57 -33.40
N THR A 267 -5.42 -19.84 -33.44
CA THR A 267 -4.75 -20.45 -34.60
C THR A 267 -3.92 -21.67 -34.19
N ILE A 268 -4.06 -22.76 -34.94
CA ILE A 268 -3.30 -24.00 -34.77
C ILE A 268 -2.29 -24.13 -35.91
N LEU A 269 -1.01 -24.20 -35.57
CA LEU A 269 0.07 -24.43 -36.53
C LEU A 269 0.53 -25.87 -36.45
N VAL A 270 0.63 -26.56 -37.58
CA VAL A 270 1.09 -27.96 -37.61
C VAL A 270 2.33 -28.07 -38.49
N ASP A 271 3.37 -28.69 -37.95
CA ASP A 271 4.60 -28.97 -38.71
C ASP A 271 4.30 -29.90 -39.89
N GLN A 272 4.78 -29.52 -41.07
CA GLN A 272 4.57 -30.24 -42.33
C GLN A 272 4.99 -31.71 -42.25
N ALA A 273 6.00 -32.05 -41.44
CA ALA A 273 6.51 -33.42 -41.33
C ALA A 273 5.50 -34.41 -40.73
N ILE A 274 4.53 -33.94 -39.95
CA ILE A 274 3.50 -34.80 -39.31
C ILE A 274 2.08 -34.53 -39.81
N ALA A 275 1.87 -33.46 -40.58
CA ALA A 275 0.58 -32.94 -41.00
C ALA A 275 -0.38 -34.02 -41.54
N ASP A 276 0.06 -34.81 -42.53
CA ASP A 276 -0.77 -35.85 -43.18
C ASP A 276 -1.32 -36.89 -42.19
N SER A 277 -0.50 -37.28 -41.21
CA SER A 277 -0.84 -38.32 -40.23
C SER A 277 -1.63 -37.78 -39.03
N PHE A 278 -1.42 -36.51 -38.69
CA PHE A 278 -1.88 -35.93 -37.43
C PHE A 278 -3.15 -35.09 -37.59
N ILE A 279 -3.26 -34.27 -38.64
CA ILE A 279 -4.40 -33.36 -38.87
C ILE A 279 -5.74 -34.10 -38.88
N PRO A 280 -5.90 -35.28 -39.51
CA PRO A 280 -7.16 -36.03 -39.46
C PRO A 280 -7.61 -36.38 -38.03
N ARG A 281 -6.65 -36.72 -37.15
CA ARG A 281 -6.93 -37.08 -35.75
C ARG A 281 -7.36 -35.86 -34.95
N LEU A 282 -6.59 -34.77 -35.04
CA LEU A 282 -6.90 -33.51 -34.36
C LEU A 282 -8.24 -32.93 -34.81
N PHE A 283 -8.50 -32.93 -36.12
CA PHE A 283 -9.75 -32.43 -36.69
C PHE A 283 -10.97 -33.19 -36.15
N SER A 284 -10.90 -34.52 -36.03
CA SER A 284 -12.00 -35.31 -35.44
C SER A 284 -12.29 -34.85 -34.01
N SER A 285 -11.26 -34.72 -33.17
CA SER A 285 -11.41 -34.31 -31.78
C SER A 285 -11.96 -32.88 -31.62
N LEU A 286 -11.54 -31.94 -32.47
CA LEU A 286 -12.07 -30.56 -32.49
C LEU A 286 -13.55 -30.54 -32.92
N ARG A 287 -13.88 -31.26 -34.00
CA ARG A 287 -15.25 -31.34 -34.52
C ARG A 287 -16.20 -32.01 -33.51
N GLU A 288 -15.75 -33.04 -32.79
CA GLU A 288 -16.53 -33.68 -31.71
C GLU A 288 -16.87 -32.70 -30.57
N LYS A 289 -16.08 -31.64 -30.40
CA LYS A 289 -16.37 -30.53 -29.47
C LYS A 289 -17.16 -29.39 -30.11
N GLY A 290 -17.59 -29.54 -31.36
CA GLY A 290 -18.34 -28.53 -32.10
C GLY A 290 -17.50 -27.38 -32.64
N VAL A 291 -16.17 -27.55 -32.74
CA VAL A 291 -15.28 -26.51 -33.29
C VAL A 291 -15.34 -26.52 -34.81
N THR A 292 -15.49 -25.33 -35.41
CA THR A 292 -15.30 -25.12 -36.85
C THR A 292 -13.86 -24.70 -37.13
N VAL A 293 -13.18 -25.43 -38.00
CA VAL A 293 -11.80 -25.17 -38.39
C VAL A 293 -11.78 -24.42 -39.73
N HIS A 294 -11.11 -23.27 -39.76
CA HIS A 294 -10.79 -22.51 -40.97
C HIS A 294 -9.40 -22.96 -41.44
N GLY A 295 -9.37 -23.88 -42.40
CA GLY A 295 -8.13 -24.54 -42.85
C GLY A 295 -7.57 -23.91 -44.12
N ASP A 296 -6.24 -23.80 -44.20
CA ASP A 296 -5.57 -23.46 -45.46
C ASP A 296 -5.76 -24.53 -46.55
N SER A 297 -5.27 -24.25 -47.76
CA SER A 297 -5.34 -25.19 -48.89
C SER A 297 -4.69 -26.57 -48.62
N THR A 298 -3.66 -26.63 -47.77
CA THR A 298 -2.98 -27.88 -47.40
C THR A 298 -3.86 -28.69 -46.45
N VAL A 299 -4.43 -28.06 -45.43
CA VAL A 299 -5.39 -28.66 -44.48
C VAL A 299 -6.61 -29.20 -45.23
N LEU A 300 -7.18 -28.40 -46.15
CA LEU A 300 -8.28 -28.84 -47.01
C LEU A 300 -7.90 -30.06 -47.85
N LYS A 301 -6.72 -30.06 -48.47
CA LYS A 301 -6.25 -31.19 -49.26
C LYS A 301 -6.10 -32.46 -48.43
N ILE A 302 -5.50 -32.38 -47.24
CA ILE A 302 -5.32 -33.52 -46.31
C ILE A 302 -6.67 -34.09 -45.87
N LEU A 303 -7.65 -33.21 -45.67
CA LEU A 303 -8.98 -33.57 -45.20
C LEU A 303 -9.97 -33.90 -46.33
N GLY A 304 -9.57 -33.79 -47.60
CA GLY A 304 -10.42 -34.13 -48.75
C GLY A 304 -11.47 -33.08 -49.12
N GLY A 305 -11.19 -31.81 -48.84
CA GLY A 305 -12.03 -30.65 -49.16
C GLY A 305 -12.93 -30.17 -48.00
N ALA A 306 -13.58 -29.03 -48.22
CA ALA A 306 -14.49 -28.42 -47.24
C ALA A 306 -15.65 -29.36 -46.90
N ARG A 307 -16.03 -29.41 -45.62
CA ARG A 307 -17.03 -30.33 -45.07
C ARG A 307 -17.55 -29.81 -43.74
N GLU A 308 -18.50 -30.51 -43.12
CA GLU A 308 -19.01 -30.12 -41.80
C GLU A 308 -17.86 -29.99 -40.78
N GLY A 309 -17.76 -28.81 -40.16
CA GLY A 309 -16.69 -28.43 -39.24
C GLY A 309 -15.38 -27.99 -39.89
N LEU A 310 -15.27 -27.96 -41.23
CA LEU A 310 -14.08 -27.51 -41.98
C LEU A 310 -14.47 -26.57 -43.12
N VAL A 311 -14.00 -25.34 -43.05
CA VAL A 311 -14.17 -24.32 -44.09
C VAL A 311 -12.81 -23.85 -44.61
N GLU A 312 -12.80 -23.24 -45.79
CA GLU A 312 -11.60 -22.64 -46.36
C GLU A 312 -11.26 -21.34 -45.63
N ALA A 313 -10.00 -21.24 -45.18
CA ALA A 313 -9.49 -20.03 -44.55
C ALA A 313 -9.42 -18.87 -45.55
N ARG A 314 -9.83 -17.69 -45.10
CA ARG A 314 -9.71 -16.40 -45.80
C ARG A 314 -8.44 -15.67 -45.37
N GLY A 315 -8.10 -14.60 -46.09
CA GLY A 315 -6.87 -13.86 -45.86
C GLY A 315 -6.72 -13.27 -44.45
N ASP A 316 -7.83 -12.88 -43.83
CA ASP A 316 -7.90 -12.26 -42.51
C ASP A 316 -8.15 -13.26 -41.36
N ASP A 317 -8.38 -14.54 -41.65
CA ASP A 317 -8.70 -15.55 -40.64
C ASP A 317 -7.53 -15.84 -39.68
N PHE A 318 -6.29 -15.65 -40.12
CA PHE A 318 -5.11 -15.81 -39.25
C PHE A 318 -4.89 -14.61 -38.32
N ASP A 319 -5.48 -13.46 -38.63
CA ASP A 319 -5.46 -12.22 -37.83
C ASP A 319 -6.77 -12.02 -37.03
N THR A 320 -7.61 -13.06 -36.96
CA THR A 320 -8.95 -13.00 -36.35
C THR A 320 -8.97 -13.66 -34.98
N GLU A 321 -9.43 -12.91 -33.96
CA GLU A 321 -9.81 -13.48 -32.67
C GLU A 321 -11.27 -13.94 -32.72
N TRP A 322 -11.50 -15.26 -32.76
CA TRP A 322 -12.85 -15.79 -32.97
C TRP A 322 -13.77 -15.64 -31.74
N CYS A 323 -13.20 -15.73 -30.52
CA CYS A 323 -13.96 -15.71 -29.26
C CYS A 323 -15.13 -16.72 -29.21
N SER A 324 -15.06 -17.77 -30.01
CA SER A 324 -16.12 -18.76 -30.24
C SER A 324 -15.52 -20.15 -30.45
N LEU A 325 -16.36 -21.17 -30.71
CA LEU A 325 -15.90 -22.50 -31.11
C LEU A 325 -15.46 -22.51 -32.59
N GLU A 326 -14.55 -21.61 -32.93
CA GLU A 326 -13.91 -21.50 -34.23
C GLU A 326 -12.40 -21.29 -34.03
N CYS A 327 -11.60 -21.80 -34.97
CA CYS A 327 -10.16 -21.57 -35.01
C CYS A 327 -9.60 -21.73 -36.42
N SER A 328 -8.48 -21.08 -36.69
CA SER A 328 -7.73 -21.22 -37.94
C SER A 328 -6.71 -22.37 -37.83
N MET A 329 -6.41 -23.05 -38.93
CA MET A 329 -5.39 -24.11 -38.99
C MET A 329 -4.50 -23.94 -40.22
N HIS A 330 -3.19 -23.93 -39.99
CA HIS A 330 -2.17 -23.73 -41.03
C HIS A 330 -1.05 -24.75 -40.91
N VAL A 331 -0.58 -25.25 -42.06
CA VAL A 331 0.60 -26.14 -42.11
C VAL A 331 1.85 -25.31 -42.37
N VAL A 332 2.84 -25.40 -41.49
CA VAL A 332 4.10 -24.65 -41.57
C VAL A 332 5.27 -25.60 -41.85
N PRO A 333 6.27 -25.19 -42.65
CA PRO A 333 7.36 -26.07 -43.06
C PRO A 333 8.43 -26.32 -41.97
N SER A 334 8.48 -25.49 -40.93
CA SER A 334 9.51 -25.57 -39.88
C SER A 334 9.11 -24.81 -38.61
N LEU A 335 9.89 -24.99 -37.55
CA LEU A 335 9.81 -24.20 -36.32
C LEU A 335 10.02 -22.70 -36.57
N ASP A 336 10.99 -22.32 -37.41
CA ASP A 336 11.23 -20.92 -37.76
C ASP A 336 10.00 -20.30 -38.44
N ALA A 337 9.36 -21.02 -39.37
CA ALA A 337 8.14 -20.54 -40.01
C ALA A 337 6.97 -20.42 -39.02
N ALA A 338 6.90 -21.30 -38.02
CA ALA A 338 5.90 -21.19 -36.95
C ALA A 338 6.12 -19.94 -36.10
N VAL A 339 7.38 -19.68 -35.70
CA VAL A 339 7.80 -18.48 -34.97
C VAL A 339 7.46 -17.22 -35.76
N ASP A 340 7.82 -17.18 -37.04
CA ASP A 340 7.55 -16.04 -37.92
C ASP A 340 6.05 -15.78 -38.05
N HIS A 341 5.25 -16.84 -38.25
CA HIS A 341 3.80 -16.72 -38.30
C HIS A 341 3.24 -16.13 -37.00
N ILE A 342 3.65 -16.64 -35.83
CA ILE A 342 3.18 -16.15 -34.53
C ILE A 342 3.56 -14.68 -34.32
N ASN A 343 4.80 -14.31 -34.64
CA ASN A 343 5.27 -12.94 -34.46
C ASN A 343 4.62 -11.94 -35.44
N VAL A 344 4.10 -12.41 -36.58
CA VAL A 344 3.41 -11.58 -37.57
C VAL A 344 1.90 -11.47 -37.28
N HIS A 345 1.24 -12.59 -36.98
CA HIS A 345 -0.22 -12.69 -36.90
C HIS A 345 -0.75 -12.72 -35.45
N GLY A 346 0.09 -13.08 -34.48
CA GLY A 346 -0.30 -13.15 -33.07
C GLY A 346 -0.47 -11.78 -32.42
N SER A 347 -1.30 -11.74 -31.39
CA SER A 347 -1.48 -10.51 -30.59
C SER A 347 -0.41 -10.34 -29.50
N HIS A 348 0.63 -11.18 -29.54
CA HIS A 348 1.68 -11.27 -28.53
C HIS A 348 1.16 -11.58 -27.12
N HIS A 349 0.03 -12.29 -27.03
CA HIS A 349 -0.60 -12.65 -25.76
C HIS A 349 0.00 -13.95 -25.19
N THR A 350 -0.45 -15.11 -25.67
CA THR A 350 0.02 -16.41 -25.18
C THR A 350 0.15 -17.39 -26.33
N ASP A 351 1.32 -17.99 -26.49
CA ASP A 351 1.56 -18.96 -27.55
C ASP A 351 2.28 -20.20 -27.01
N CYS A 352 1.99 -21.36 -27.58
CA CYS A 352 2.48 -22.65 -27.09
C CYS A 352 3.14 -23.47 -28.19
N ILE A 353 4.24 -24.14 -27.86
CA ILE A 353 4.79 -25.25 -28.63
C ILE A 353 4.49 -26.57 -27.93
N ILE A 354 4.05 -27.56 -28.71
CA ILE A 354 3.92 -28.94 -28.28
C ILE A 354 5.02 -29.76 -28.94
N THR A 355 5.93 -30.31 -28.15
CA THR A 355 7.04 -31.12 -28.63
C THR A 355 7.65 -32.01 -27.55
N GLY A 356 8.17 -33.18 -27.94
CA GLY A 356 9.05 -34.00 -27.12
C GLY A 356 10.53 -33.59 -27.20
N ASP A 357 10.87 -32.54 -27.96
CA ASP A 357 12.24 -32.05 -28.15
C ASP A 357 12.52 -30.79 -27.31
N PRO A 358 13.32 -30.90 -26.23
CA PRO A 358 13.63 -29.76 -25.37
C PRO A 358 14.39 -28.63 -26.06
N GLU A 359 15.23 -28.93 -27.06
CA GLU A 359 16.00 -27.89 -27.77
C GLU A 359 15.07 -27.03 -28.64
N ALA A 360 14.14 -27.68 -29.35
CA ALA A 360 13.11 -26.99 -30.11
C ALA A 360 12.19 -26.15 -29.20
N ALA A 361 11.85 -26.67 -28.01
CA ALA A 361 11.05 -25.93 -27.05
C ALA A 361 11.75 -24.66 -26.54
N ASP A 362 13.03 -24.76 -26.17
CA ASP A 362 13.85 -23.62 -25.74
C ASP A 362 14.01 -22.59 -26.87
N GLU A 363 14.29 -23.06 -28.08
CA GLU A 363 14.40 -22.19 -29.26
C GLU A 363 13.11 -21.42 -29.53
N PHE A 364 11.96 -22.10 -29.52
CA PHE A 364 10.65 -21.46 -29.67
C PHE A 364 10.40 -20.43 -28.57
N MET A 365 10.65 -20.79 -27.30
CA MET A 365 10.44 -19.90 -26.15
C MET A 365 11.31 -18.64 -26.19
N ARG A 366 12.50 -18.70 -26.79
CA ARG A 366 13.37 -17.53 -26.98
C ARG A 366 12.98 -16.67 -28.17
N LYS A 367 12.44 -17.26 -29.24
CA LYS A 367 12.16 -16.54 -30.49
C LYS A 367 10.74 -15.98 -30.60
N VAL A 368 9.75 -16.58 -29.92
CA VAL A 368 8.39 -16.06 -29.89
C VAL A 368 8.30 -14.88 -28.93
N ASP A 369 7.84 -13.74 -29.42
CA ASP A 369 7.79 -12.49 -28.68
C ASP A 369 6.39 -12.23 -28.12
N SER A 370 5.93 -13.12 -27.24
CA SER A 370 4.62 -13.04 -26.58
C SER A 370 4.75 -12.85 -25.08
N ALA A 371 3.68 -12.41 -24.43
CA ALA A 371 3.65 -12.22 -22.98
C ALA A 371 3.77 -13.54 -22.20
N GLY A 372 3.18 -14.61 -22.72
CA GLY A 372 3.42 -15.98 -22.26
C GLY A 372 3.85 -16.87 -23.41
N VAL A 373 4.94 -17.62 -23.23
CA VAL A 373 5.39 -18.63 -24.19
C VAL A 373 5.53 -19.97 -23.48
N TYR A 374 4.78 -20.97 -23.93
CA TYR A 374 4.59 -22.23 -23.20
C TYR A 374 5.14 -23.42 -23.97
N TRP A 375 5.56 -24.44 -23.21
CA TRP A 375 5.93 -25.75 -23.71
C TRP A 375 5.00 -26.81 -23.13
N ASN A 376 4.32 -27.56 -24.01
CA ASN A 376 3.45 -28.68 -23.65
C ASN A 376 2.32 -28.32 -22.66
N ALA A 377 1.86 -27.06 -22.66
CA ALA A 377 0.83 -26.57 -21.74
C ALA A 377 -0.21 -25.71 -22.47
N SER A 378 -1.46 -25.80 -22.02
CA SER A 378 -2.58 -25.05 -22.61
C SER A 378 -2.38 -23.53 -22.47
N THR A 379 -2.68 -22.76 -23.51
CA THR A 379 -2.64 -21.29 -23.46
C THR A 379 -3.57 -20.70 -22.38
N ARG A 380 -4.58 -21.47 -21.96
CA ARG A 380 -5.50 -21.13 -20.87
C ARG A 380 -4.83 -20.95 -19.51
N PHE A 381 -3.60 -21.40 -19.33
CA PHE A 381 -2.83 -21.15 -18.10
C PHE A 381 -2.43 -19.67 -17.91
N ALA A 382 -2.53 -18.82 -18.94
CA ALA A 382 -2.23 -17.39 -18.87
C ALA A 382 -3.26 -16.60 -18.06
N ASP A 383 -3.24 -16.76 -16.76
CA ASP A 383 -4.19 -16.21 -15.80
C ASP A 383 -3.49 -16.00 -14.45
N GLY A 384 -3.69 -14.85 -13.83
CA GLY A 384 -2.98 -14.47 -12.61
C GLY A 384 -3.24 -15.41 -11.43
N PHE A 385 -4.45 -15.98 -11.33
CA PHE A 385 -4.73 -16.98 -10.30
C PHE A 385 -3.96 -18.28 -10.57
N ARG A 386 -3.96 -18.76 -11.81
CA ARG A 386 -3.21 -19.97 -12.21
C ARG A 386 -1.69 -19.80 -12.07
N TYR A 387 -1.18 -18.59 -12.25
CA TYR A 387 0.23 -18.25 -12.02
C TYR A 387 0.61 -18.15 -10.54
N GLY A 388 -0.36 -18.20 -9.63
CA GLY A 388 -0.11 -18.07 -8.20
C GLY A 388 0.01 -16.62 -7.71
N PHE A 389 -0.45 -15.63 -8.49
CA PHE A 389 -0.51 -14.22 -8.05
C PHE A 389 -1.68 -13.97 -7.11
N GLY A 390 -2.60 -14.93 -6.97
CA GLY A 390 -3.80 -14.87 -6.14
C GLY A 390 -4.93 -14.05 -6.77
N ALA A 391 -4.61 -12.90 -7.38
CA ALA A 391 -5.53 -12.10 -8.17
C ALA A 391 -4.77 -11.33 -9.26
N GLU A 392 -5.51 -10.81 -10.24
CA GLU A 392 -4.99 -9.95 -11.29
C GLU A 392 -5.93 -8.77 -11.56
N VAL A 393 -5.36 -7.65 -11.97
CA VAL A 393 -6.13 -6.49 -12.45
C VAL A 393 -6.45 -6.61 -13.95
N GLY A 394 -5.61 -7.32 -14.70
CA GLY A 394 -5.54 -7.28 -16.17
C GLY A 394 -4.51 -8.26 -16.70
N VAL A 395 -4.58 -8.55 -17.99
CA VAL A 395 -3.46 -9.10 -18.74
C VAL A 395 -2.94 -8.00 -19.67
N SER A 396 -1.62 -7.85 -19.77
CA SER A 396 -0.98 -6.84 -20.61
C SER A 396 -0.11 -7.49 -21.68
N THR A 397 -0.27 -7.06 -22.93
CA THR A 397 0.65 -7.39 -24.02
C THR A 397 1.68 -6.28 -24.27
N ASN A 398 1.72 -5.26 -23.42
CA ASN A 398 2.69 -4.19 -23.54
C ASN A 398 4.13 -4.70 -23.33
N ARG A 399 5.08 -4.04 -23.97
CA ARG A 399 6.52 -4.33 -23.83
C ARG A 399 7.20 -3.50 -22.73
N ILE A 400 6.47 -2.57 -22.12
CA ILE A 400 6.95 -1.69 -21.05
C ILE A 400 6.16 -1.95 -19.76
N HIS A 401 6.82 -1.74 -18.63
CA HIS A 401 6.28 -1.89 -17.27
C HIS A 401 5.88 -3.32 -16.88
N ALA A 402 4.71 -3.79 -17.33
CA ALA A 402 4.17 -5.10 -16.98
C ALA A 402 3.64 -5.82 -18.21
N ARG A 403 3.99 -7.11 -18.33
CA ARG A 403 3.66 -7.99 -19.47
C ARG A 403 3.18 -9.35 -18.93
N GLY A 404 2.06 -9.84 -19.46
CA GLY A 404 1.33 -11.00 -18.96
C GLY A 404 0.26 -10.63 -17.92
N PRO A 405 -0.25 -11.61 -17.15
CA PRO A 405 -1.14 -11.36 -16.03
C PRO A 405 -0.52 -10.37 -15.02
N MET A 406 -1.29 -9.38 -14.59
CA MET A 406 -0.82 -8.29 -13.73
C MET A 406 -1.38 -8.44 -12.31
N GLY A 407 -0.59 -9.04 -11.42
CA GLY A 407 -0.85 -9.06 -9.98
C GLY A 407 -0.37 -7.79 -9.27
N LEU A 408 -0.06 -7.90 -7.97
CA LEU A 408 0.41 -6.75 -7.16
C LEU A 408 1.68 -6.09 -7.71
N GLU A 409 2.63 -6.88 -8.23
CA GLU A 409 3.90 -6.33 -8.75
C GLU A 409 3.68 -5.48 -10.00
N GLY A 410 2.71 -5.85 -10.85
CA GLY A 410 2.29 -5.05 -12.00
C GLY A 410 1.65 -3.71 -11.64
N LEU A 411 1.32 -3.49 -10.36
CA LEU A 411 0.80 -2.24 -9.81
C LEU A 411 1.87 -1.44 -9.03
N THR A 412 3.15 -1.80 -9.19
CA THR A 412 4.27 -1.09 -8.55
C THR A 412 5.30 -0.64 -9.57
N ILE A 413 5.93 0.50 -9.32
CA ILE A 413 7.11 1.00 -10.02
C ILE A 413 8.29 1.06 -9.05
N CYS A 414 9.42 1.61 -9.48
CA CYS A 414 10.57 1.83 -8.61
C CYS A 414 10.88 3.32 -8.43
N LYS A 415 11.38 3.69 -7.26
CA LYS A 415 12.00 4.99 -6.99
C LYS A 415 13.36 4.83 -6.35
N TYR A 416 14.21 5.83 -6.53
CA TYR A 416 15.52 5.86 -5.90
C TYR A 416 15.50 6.69 -4.61
N ARG A 417 16.15 6.20 -3.56
CA ARG A 417 16.42 6.91 -2.33
C ARG A 417 17.94 7.00 -2.16
N LEU A 418 18.46 8.22 -2.12
CA LEU A 418 19.88 8.50 -1.89
C LEU A 418 20.05 9.04 -0.48
N TYR A 419 20.90 8.40 0.31
CA TYR A 419 21.24 8.80 1.67
C TYR A 419 22.67 9.29 1.69
N GLY A 420 22.86 10.57 1.99
CA GLY A 420 24.18 11.17 2.15
C GLY A 420 24.27 11.99 3.43
N ASN A 421 25.46 12.51 3.69
CA ASN A 421 25.78 13.37 4.82
C ASN A 421 26.48 14.64 4.32
N GLY A 422 25.77 15.48 3.56
CA GLY A 422 26.34 16.69 2.96
C GLY A 422 27.20 16.48 1.71
N HIS A 423 27.09 15.32 1.06
CA HIS A 423 27.89 14.99 -0.12
C HIS A 423 27.51 15.91 -1.30
N THR A 424 28.49 16.47 -2.00
CA THR A 424 28.28 17.27 -3.21
C THR A 424 28.98 16.66 -4.42
N VAL A 425 28.41 16.80 -5.62
CA VAL A 425 29.00 16.21 -6.84
C VAL A 425 30.43 16.73 -7.10
N THR A 426 30.71 18.00 -6.76
CA THR A 426 32.01 18.65 -6.94
C THR A 426 33.12 17.97 -6.12
N ASP A 427 32.80 17.50 -4.91
CA ASP A 427 33.79 16.93 -3.98
C ASP A 427 34.26 15.52 -4.41
N TYR A 428 33.38 14.78 -5.10
CA TYR A 428 33.64 13.39 -5.47
C TYR A 428 34.23 13.25 -6.86
N GLY A 429 33.86 14.06 -7.87
CA GLY A 429 34.43 13.90 -9.23
C GLY A 429 34.46 12.42 -9.68
N ASP A 430 35.66 11.87 -9.93
CA ASP A 430 35.89 10.46 -10.30
C ASP A 430 36.03 9.47 -9.12
N LYS A 431 35.80 9.89 -7.88
CA LYS A 431 36.00 9.10 -6.64
C LYS A 431 34.79 8.24 -6.26
N LEU A 432 33.90 7.93 -7.20
CA LEU A 432 32.77 7.04 -6.94
C LEU A 432 33.26 5.59 -6.88
N LEU A 433 32.71 4.84 -5.92
CA LEU A 433 32.96 3.40 -5.84
C LEU A 433 32.31 2.68 -7.03
N PRO A 434 32.99 1.66 -7.59
CA PRO A 434 32.42 0.83 -8.64
C PRO A 434 31.19 0.07 -8.09
N PRO A 435 30.22 -0.30 -8.95
CA PRO A 435 29.06 -1.08 -8.54
C PRO A 435 29.47 -2.35 -7.78
N SER A 436 28.91 -2.57 -6.59
CA SER A 436 29.06 -3.82 -5.85
C SER A 436 27.94 -4.81 -6.22
N GLU A 437 28.28 -6.10 -6.35
CA GLU A 437 27.28 -7.18 -6.49
C GLU A 437 26.64 -7.55 -5.14
N GLU A 438 27.31 -7.25 -4.02
CA GLU A 438 26.76 -7.50 -2.70
C GLU A 438 25.69 -6.44 -2.39
N PRO A 439 24.43 -6.84 -2.18
CA PRO A 439 23.40 -5.89 -1.79
C PRO A 439 23.79 -5.27 -0.45
N LEU A 440 23.70 -3.96 -0.36
CA LEU A 440 23.81 -3.29 0.94
C LEU A 440 22.79 -3.93 1.87
N PRO A 441 23.11 -4.10 3.17
CA PRO A 441 22.12 -4.55 4.13
C PRO A 441 20.85 -3.73 3.91
N GLY A 442 19.76 -4.45 3.61
CA GLY A 442 18.52 -3.85 3.19
C GLY A 442 18.11 -2.87 4.27
N LYS A 443 18.07 -1.57 3.95
CA LYS A 443 17.40 -0.57 4.79
C LYS A 443 15.90 -0.82 4.71
N ASP A 444 15.49 -1.96 5.24
CA ASP A 444 14.14 -2.21 5.66
C ASP A 444 13.77 -1.07 6.62
N GLU A 445 12.55 -0.54 6.62
CA GLU A 445 12.17 0.50 7.59
C GLU A 445 12.40 0.01 9.03
N THR A 446 12.42 -1.31 9.22
CA THR A 446 12.88 -2.05 10.39
C THR A 446 14.32 -1.74 10.82
N GLU A 447 15.26 -1.54 9.88
CA GLU A 447 16.65 -1.12 10.17
C GLU A 447 16.73 0.37 10.52
N LEU A 448 15.94 1.26 9.90
CA LEU A 448 15.87 2.68 10.30
C LEU A 448 15.27 2.84 11.71
N ARG A 449 14.30 2.00 12.07
CA ARG A 449 13.75 1.88 13.42
C ARG A 449 14.85 1.41 14.40
N LYS A 450 15.63 0.38 14.04
CA LYS A 450 16.78 -0.08 14.83
C LYS A 450 17.87 0.96 15.00
N ILE A 451 18.26 1.69 13.95
CA ILE A 451 19.29 2.74 13.99
C ILE A 451 18.86 3.88 14.92
N SER A 452 17.58 4.27 14.89
CA SER A 452 17.04 5.31 15.79
C SER A 452 17.06 4.85 17.25
N ALA A 453 16.66 3.60 17.53
CA ALA A 453 16.67 3.02 18.87
C ALA A 453 18.08 2.67 19.39
N GLU A 454 19.02 2.33 18.51
CA GLU A 454 20.42 2.07 18.85
C GLU A 454 21.14 3.38 19.16
N LYS A 455 20.93 4.43 18.35
CA LYS A 455 21.48 5.76 18.67
C LYS A 455 20.87 6.32 19.95
N ALA A 456 19.57 6.12 20.17
CA ALA A 456 18.93 6.48 21.43
C ALA A 456 19.56 5.72 22.63
N ARG A 457 19.84 4.42 22.47
CA ARG A 457 20.56 3.62 23.49
C ARG A 457 21.97 4.13 23.76
N GLU A 458 22.73 4.49 22.71
CA GLU A 458 24.08 5.04 22.84
C GLU A 458 24.07 6.34 23.65
N VAL A 459 23.16 7.26 23.30
CA VAL A 459 23.00 8.53 24.03
C VAL A 459 22.51 8.28 25.44
N ALA A 460 21.53 7.39 25.65
CA ALA A 460 21.03 7.03 26.99
C ALA A 460 22.14 6.44 27.87
N SER A 461 23.01 5.60 27.31
CA SER A 461 24.15 5.05 28.03
C SER A 461 25.20 6.10 28.38
N ALA A 462 25.37 7.14 27.55
CA ALA A 462 26.22 8.28 27.88
C ALA A 462 25.60 9.13 28.99
N LEU A 463 24.28 9.39 28.91
CA LEU A 463 23.52 10.14 29.91
C LEU A 463 23.44 9.41 31.26
N GLY A 464 23.47 8.08 31.28
CA GLY A 464 23.51 7.29 32.53
C GLY A 464 24.80 7.46 33.34
N LYS A 465 25.76 8.25 32.85
CA LYS A 465 26.97 8.65 33.61
C LYS A 465 26.78 9.98 34.34
N GLU A 466 25.72 10.72 34.05
CA GLU A 466 25.36 11.95 34.77
C GLU A 466 24.71 11.57 36.11
N GLU A 467 24.98 12.31 37.17
CA GLU A 467 24.34 12.08 38.49
C GLU A 467 22.90 12.60 38.50
N VAL A 468 22.62 13.65 37.73
CA VAL A 468 21.32 14.31 37.63
C VAL A 468 21.00 14.66 36.18
N ILE A 469 19.76 14.40 35.78
CA ILE A 469 19.23 14.78 34.47
C ILE A 469 17.88 15.49 34.62
N GLY A 470 17.60 16.47 33.78
CA GLY A 470 16.27 17.09 33.66
C GLY A 470 15.49 16.36 32.57
N VAL A 471 14.23 16.01 32.82
CA VAL A 471 13.40 15.25 31.87
C VAL A 471 12.03 15.91 31.73
N ASP A 472 11.57 15.99 30.49
CA ASP A 472 10.24 16.49 30.12
C ASP A 472 9.68 15.64 28.96
N CYS A 473 8.36 15.53 28.85
CA CYS A 473 7.71 14.82 27.75
C CYS A 473 6.60 15.65 27.12
N GLU A 474 6.42 15.47 25.81
CA GLU A 474 5.34 16.14 25.07
C GLU A 474 4.57 15.14 24.22
N GLY A 475 3.27 15.39 24.03
CA GLY A 475 2.39 14.43 23.39
C GLY A 475 0.97 14.92 23.12
N VAL A 476 0.23 14.15 22.33
CA VAL A 476 -1.19 14.39 22.08
C VAL A 476 -2.00 13.82 23.23
N MET A 477 -2.66 14.70 24.00
CA MET A 477 -3.35 14.34 25.25
C MET A 477 -2.46 13.49 26.18
N LEU A 478 -1.23 13.95 26.42
CA LEU A 478 -0.19 13.22 27.17
C LEU A 478 -0.76 12.58 28.45
N GLY A 479 -0.48 11.29 28.63
CA GLY A 479 -1.00 10.47 29.72
C GLY A 479 -1.37 9.06 29.25
N ARG A 480 -2.09 8.28 30.09
CA ARG A 480 -2.47 6.88 29.82
C ARG A 480 -3.20 6.66 28.49
N PHE A 481 -4.06 7.61 28.09
CA PHE A 481 -4.99 7.45 26.97
C PHE A 481 -4.62 8.27 25.71
N GLY A 482 -3.55 9.06 25.78
CA GLY A 482 -3.03 9.82 24.65
C GLY A 482 -1.88 9.11 23.95
N GLN A 483 -1.00 9.90 23.34
CA GLN A 483 0.25 9.42 22.75
C GLN A 483 1.42 10.27 23.23
N LEU A 484 2.45 9.60 23.76
CA LEU A 484 3.77 10.18 23.99
C LEU A 484 4.47 10.39 22.63
N CYS A 485 4.87 11.63 22.33
CA CYS A 485 5.44 11.97 21.04
C CYS A 485 6.94 12.27 21.12
N THR A 486 7.39 12.92 22.20
CA THR A 486 8.80 13.25 22.41
C THR A 486 9.19 13.15 23.87
N ILE A 487 10.46 12.84 24.11
CA ILE A 487 11.09 12.86 25.43
C ILE A 487 12.31 13.77 25.33
N GLN A 488 12.39 14.79 26.17
CA GLN A 488 13.51 15.73 26.24
C GLN A 488 14.34 15.44 27.47
N ILE A 489 15.67 15.47 27.33
CA ILE A 489 16.61 15.28 28.43
C ILE A 489 17.66 16.39 28.42
N ALA A 490 17.82 17.09 29.54
CA ALA A 490 18.87 18.07 29.78
C ALA A 490 19.93 17.50 30.73
N THR A 491 21.19 17.88 30.52
CA THR A 491 22.32 17.57 31.41
C THR A 491 22.72 18.78 32.23
N GLU A 492 23.53 18.57 33.27
CA GLU A 492 24.03 19.65 34.13
C GLU A 492 24.91 20.67 33.36
N ARG A 493 25.52 20.23 32.26
CA ARG A 493 26.29 21.11 31.35
C ARG A 493 25.42 21.97 30.43
N GLY A 494 24.11 21.75 30.41
CA GLY A 494 23.17 22.44 29.53
C GLY A 494 23.02 21.79 28.15
N ASP A 495 23.63 20.61 27.90
CA ASP A 495 23.36 19.86 26.69
C ASP A 495 21.94 19.30 26.74
N THR A 496 21.18 19.49 25.66
CA THR A 496 19.79 19.04 25.54
C THR A 496 19.62 18.03 24.41
N PHE A 497 18.94 16.93 24.69
CA PHE A 497 18.65 15.85 23.76
C PHE A 497 17.14 15.71 23.61
N MET A 498 16.65 15.61 22.38
CA MET A 498 15.25 15.33 22.11
C MET A 498 15.12 13.99 21.39
N PHE A 499 14.30 13.11 21.95
CA PHE A 499 14.04 11.77 21.43
C PHE A 499 12.64 11.71 20.85
N ASP A 500 12.53 11.18 19.64
CA ASP A 500 11.26 10.99 18.93
C ASP A 500 10.60 9.68 19.41
N ALA A 501 9.74 9.78 20.42
CA ALA A 501 9.05 8.63 21.02
C ALA A 501 7.99 8.00 20.10
N CYS A 502 7.57 8.70 19.03
CA CYS A 502 6.75 8.12 17.98
C CYS A 502 7.49 7.08 17.13
N ARG A 503 8.83 7.01 17.21
CA ARG A 503 9.61 5.99 16.51
C ARG A 503 9.73 4.72 17.35
N ASP A 504 9.39 3.59 16.73
CA ASP A 504 9.48 2.27 17.34
C ASP A 504 10.83 2.04 18.05
N GLY A 505 10.76 1.67 19.33
CA GLY A 505 11.90 1.28 20.14
C GLY A 505 12.71 2.44 20.74
N VAL A 506 12.45 3.71 20.38
CA VAL A 506 13.17 4.86 20.94
C VAL A 506 12.83 5.05 22.42
N ALA A 507 11.55 5.01 22.80
CA ALA A 507 11.17 5.11 24.22
C ALA A 507 11.74 3.94 25.04
N GLN A 508 11.64 2.71 24.54
CA GLN A 508 12.20 1.53 25.21
C GLN A 508 13.74 1.57 25.32
N ALA A 509 14.42 2.22 24.37
CA ALA A 509 15.85 2.44 24.42
C ALA A 509 16.27 3.35 25.60
N LEU A 510 15.38 4.24 26.05
CA LEU A 510 15.60 5.10 27.22
C LEU A 510 15.20 4.44 28.54
N ALA A 511 14.47 3.33 28.50
CA ALA A 511 13.97 2.66 29.70
C ALA A 511 15.07 2.34 30.74
N PRO A 512 16.27 1.82 30.36
CA PRO A 512 17.33 1.57 31.33
C PRO A 512 17.77 2.84 32.07
N LEU A 513 17.84 3.98 31.39
CA LEU A 513 18.21 5.27 32.01
C LEU A 513 17.09 5.79 32.93
N LEU A 514 15.86 5.78 32.43
CA LEU A 514 14.71 6.32 33.15
C LEU A 514 14.32 5.48 34.39
N SER A 515 14.64 4.18 34.38
CA SER A 515 14.47 3.28 35.53
C SER A 515 15.73 3.14 36.41
N ASP A 516 16.82 3.86 36.14
CA ASP A 516 18.06 3.71 36.90
C ASP A 516 18.02 4.49 38.22
N ALA A 517 17.85 3.82 39.36
CA ALA A 517 17.86 4.47 40.67
C ALA A 517 19.13 5.27 41.01
N SER A 518 20.26 5.04 40.32
CA SER A 518 21.51 5.78 40.54
C SER A 518 21.55 7.15 39.87
N VAL A 519 20.63 7.44 38.94
CA VAL A 519 20.50 8.74 38.26
C VAL A 519 19.25 9.44 38.76
N LEU A 520 19.38 10.67 39.26
CA LEU A 520 18.27 11.50 39.69
C LEU A 520 17.58 12.16 38.48
N LYS A 521 16.27 11.96 38.33
CA LYS A 521 15.48 12.58 37.24
C LYS A 521 14.69 13.75 37.80
N VAL A 522 15.02 14.95 37.37
CA VAL A 522 14.28 16.15 37.74
C VAL A 522 13.16 16.38 36.74
N PHE A 523 11.94 16.51 37.24
CA PHE A 523 10.73 16.82 36.47
C PHE A 523 10.02 18.06 37.05
N HIS A 524 9.07 18.60 36.30
CA HIS A 524 8.05 19.51 36.83
C HIS A 524 6.68 18.93 36.49
N ASP A 525 5.93 18.50 37.50
CA ASP A 525 4.63 17.83 37.31
C ASP A 525 4.67 16.55 36.44
N CYS A 526 5.44 15.56 36.89
CA CYS A 526 5.66 14.28 36.20
C CYS A 526 4.44 13.36 36.07
N ARG A 527 3.24 13.78 36.48
CA ARG A 527 2.07 12.89 36.63
C ARG A 527 1.58 12.34 35.29
N GLU A 528 1.56 13.16 34.24
CA GLU A 528 1.16 12.71 32.91
C GLU A 528 2.31 12.02 32.17
N ASP A 529 3.55 12.48 32.37
CA ASP A 529 4.77 11.88 31.83
C ASP A 529 4.94 10.44 32.29
N SER A 530 4.91 10.23 33.62
CA SER A 530 5.03 8.91 34.25
C SER A 530 3.90 7.97 33.82
N SER A 531 2.68 8.50 33.73
CA SER A 531 1.50 7.78 33.24
C SER A 531 1.66 7.33 31.79
N ALA A 532 2.12 8.22 30.90
CA ALA A 532 2.38 7.90 29.50
C ALA A 532 3.52 6.87 29.36
N LEU A 533 4.65 7.10 30.02
CA LEU A 533 5.82 6.22 30.01
C LEU A 533 5.48 4.80 30.48
N TYR A 534 4.70 4.66 31.56
CA TYR A 534 4.32 3.35 32.06
C TYR A 534 3.27 2.66 31.19
N HIS A 535 2.15 3.32 30.90
CA HIS A 535 1.03 2.65 30.23
C HIS A 535 1.26 2.40 28.74
N GLN A 536 2.00 3.29 28.07
CA GLN A 536 2.28 3.16 26.65
C GLN A 536 3.56 2.36 26.38
N HIS A 537 4.55 2.43 27.28
CA HIS A 537 5.88 1.86 27.03
C HIS A 537 6.41 0.91 28.12
N GLY A 538 5.69 0.73 29.24
CA GLY A 538 6.11 -0.16 30.34
C GLY A 538 7.32 0.35 31.13
N ILE A 539 7.59 1.66 31.07
CA ILE A 539 8.75 2.28 31.73
C ILE A 539 8.33 2.81 33.09
N THR A 540 8.99 2.32 34.15
CA THR A 540 8.83 2.84 35.51
C THR A 540 9.91 3.87 35.77
N LEU A 541 9.52 5.05 36.26
CA LEU A 541 10.49 6.04 36.73
C LEU A 541 10.96 5.68 38.15
N GLU A 542 12.27 5.75 38.37
CA GLU A 542 12.87 5.60 39.70
C GLU A 542 13.72 6.83 40.04
N CYS A 543 13.88 7.16 41.32
CA CYS A 543 14.70 8.30 41.79
C CYS A 543 14.30 9.62 41.11
N VAL A 544 13.04 10.02 41.32
CA VAL A 544 12.45 11.24 40.73
C VAL A 544 12.48 12.38 41.74
N PHE A 545 12.86 13.56 41.27
CA PHE A 545 12.66 14.82 41.96
C PHE A 545 11.68 15.69 41.17
N ASP A 546 10.45 15.79 41.66
CA ASP A 546 9.46 16.66 41.05
C ASP A 546 9.51 18.03 41.72
N THR A 547 9.85 19.05 40.94
CA THR A 547 10.00 20.42 41.43
C THR A 547 8.68 20.99 41.94
N GLN A 548 7.53 20.62 41.37
CA GLN A 548 6.21 21.09 41.82
C GLN A 548 5.77 20.34 43.09
N ALA A 549 5.96 19.02 43.15
CA ALA A 549 5.67 18.22 44.34
C ALA A 549 6.49 18.69 45.54
N THR A 550 7.77 18.98 45.32
CA THR A 550 8.70 19.38 46.37
C THR A 550 8.33 20.71 47.02
N MET A 551 7.74 21.64 46.27
CA MET A 551 7.29 22.92 46.84
C MET A 551 6.22 22.76 47.92
N LEU A 552 5.56 21.59 48.00
CA LEU A 552 4.59 21.26 49.05
C LEU A 552 5.23 20.86 50.39
N VAL A 553 6.50 20.41 50.40
CA VAL A 553 7.22 20.01 51.62
C VAL A 553 7.52 21.21 52.53
N GLY A 554 7.50 22.44 51.98
CA GLY A 554 7.84 23.69 52.68
C GLY A 554 6.65 24.55 53.13
N ASP A 555 5.45 24.00 53.28
CA ASP A 555 4.24 24.70 53.75
C ASP A 555 3.70 25.77 52.77
N ARG A 556 3.95 25.61 51.46
CA ARG A 556 3.37 26.44 50.41
C ARG A 556 2.13 25.78 49.83
N THR A 557 1.01 26.50 49.84
CA THR A 557 -0.33 25.99 49.52
C THR A 557 -0.69 26.02 48.03
N ASP A 558 0.20 26.54 47.17
CA ASP A 558 -0.10 26.65 45.74
C ASP A 558 0.44 25.46 44.96
N HIS A 559 -0.46 24.52 44.71
CA HIS A 559 -0.23 23.28 43.96
C HIS A 559 -0.29 23.51 42.43
N GLN A 560 -0.35 24.77 41.97
CA GLN A 560 -0.52 25.12 40.55
C GLN A 560 0.57 26.06 40.01
N THR A 561 1.66 26.30 40.75
CA THR A 561 2.76 27.11 40.22
C THR A 561 3.34 26.46 38.96
N SER A 562 3.25 27.17 37.84
CA SER A 562 3.76 26.69 36.56
C SER A 562 5.30 26.63 36.55
N TYR A 563 5.86 25.81 35.66
CA TYR A 563 7.31 25.68 35.49
C TYR A 563 7.98 27.05 35.29
N TRP A 564 7.48 27.88 34.38
CA TRP A 564 8.07 29.19 34.10
C TRP A 564 7.90 30.20 35.23
N GLU A 565 6.81 30.13 35.99
CA GLU A 565 6.67 30.94 37.19
C GLU A 565 7.74 30.58 38.23
N LEU A 566 7.99 29.28 38.42
CA LEU A 566 9.02 28.80 39.35
C LEU A 566 10.44 29.18 38.88
N VAL A 567 10.72 29.04 37.58
CA VAL A 567 11.97 29.48 36.93
C VAL A 567 12.20 30.97 37.22
N ARG A 568 11.21 31.84 36.96
CA ARG A 568 11.32 33.29 37.19
C ARG A 568 11.59 33.59 38.67
N GLN A 569 10.84 32.96 39.57
CA GLN A 569 10.93 33.20 41.01
C GLN A 569 12.27 32.76 41.63
N LEU A 570 12.84 31.64 41.17
CA LEU A 570 14.00 31.03 41.84
C LEU A 570 15.32 31.28 41.13
N LEU A 571 15.32 31.44 39.80
CA LEU A 571 16.55 31.58 39.02
C LEU A 571 16.82 33.03 38.60
N PHE A 572 15.76 33.84 38.43
CA PHE A 572 15.91 35.18 37.83
C PHE A 572 15.62 36.35 38.77
N ASP A 573 14.78 36.21 39.82
CA ASP A 573 14.62 37.16 40.95
C ASP A 573 14.79 38.66 40.58
N GLY A 574 14.05 39.13 39.57
CA GLY A 574 14.06 40.54 39.13
C GLY A 574 15.19 40.96 38.17
N LYS A 575 15.98 40.02 37.63
CA LYS A 575 16.98 40.25 36.56
C LYS A 575 16.34 40.13 35.16
N GLU A 576 17.01 40.66 34.13
CA GLU A 576 16.59 40.52 32.72
C GLU A 576 16.39 39.04 32.37
N GLU A 577 15.23 38.72 31.80
CA GLU A 577 14.89 37.38 31.33
C GLU A 577 15.82 36.97 30.17
N PRO A 578 16.21 35.69 30.07
CA PRO A 578 16.86 35.17 28.87
C PRO A 578 15.96 35.36 27.65
N SER A 579 16.53 35.72 26.50
CA SER A 579 15.80 35.85 25.21
C SER A 579 15.07 34.58 24.77
N ASP A 580 15.45 33.46 25.36
CA ASP A 580 15.04 32.08 25.18
C ASP A 580 13.90 31.66 26.13
N GLY A 581 13.72 32.38 27.25
CA GLY A 581 12.67 32.13 28.24
C GLY A 581 11.26 32.59 27.83
N ALA A 582 11.13 33.27 26.69
CA ALA A 582 9.86 33.74 26.18
C ALA A 582 9.03 32.65 25.46
N LEU A 583 9.63 31.52 25.05
CA LEU A 583 8.96 30.55 24.17
C LEU A 583 7.95 29.67 24.90
N GLY A 584 8.26 29.16 26.10
CA GLY A 584 7.41 28.16 26.76
C GLY A 584 6.07 28.67 27.31
N ASP A 585 5.93 29.98 27.48
CA ASP A 585 4.71 30.65 27.96
C ASP A 585 4.08 31.57 26.89
N ASP A 586 4.62 31.56 25.65
CA ASP A 586 4.13 32.38 24.55
C ASP A 586 2.70 31.93 24.16
N PRO A 587 1.70 32.85 24.24
CA PRO A 587 0.34 32.57 23.80
C PRO A 587 0.24 32.02 22.38
N LYS A 588 1.22 32.31 21.52
CA LYS A 588 1.32 31.77 20.16
C LYS A 588 1.38 30.24 20.13
N PHE A 589 2.17 29.60 21.00
CA PHE A 589 2.26 28.13 20.99
C PHE A 589 1.02 27.47 21.58
N LYS A 590 0.42 28.09 22.61
CA LYS A 590 -0.87 27.65 23.15
C LYS A 590 -1.99 27.73 22.10
N ALA A 591 -2.02 28.81 21.31
CA ALA A 591 -2.95 28.96 20.19
C ALA A 591 -2.68 27.92 19.09
N LEU A 592 -1.41 27.71 18.73
CA LEU A 592 -1.01 26.74 17.70
C LEU A 592 -1.40 25.30 18.08
N MET A 593 -1.21 24.91 19.34
CA MET A 593 -1.64 23.59 19.83
C MET A 593 -3.17 23.45 19.90
N ALA A 594 -3.90 24.55 20.14
CA ALA A 594 -5.36 24.55 20.11
C ALA A 594 -5.93 24.44 18.68
N GLU A 595 -5.25 25.05 17.70
CA GLU A 595 -5.61 24.98 16.28
C GLU A 595 -5.27 23.62 15.66
N ASP A 596 -4.19 22.98 16.12
CA ASP A 596 -3.71 21.68 15.64
C ASP A 596 -3.45 20.71 16.80
N PRO A 597 -4.48 20.01 17.30
CA PRO A 597 -4.34 19.06 18.41
C PRO A 597 -3.37 17.90 18.14
N GLU A 598 -3.04 17.63 16.87
CA GLU A 598 -2.15 16.55 16.43
C GLU A 598 -0.72 17.04 16.11
N LEU A 599 -0.39 18.28 16.43
CA LEU A 599 0.89 18.93 16.13
C LEU A 599 2.10 18.07 16.53
N TRP A 600 2.05 17.48 17.72
CA TRP A 600 3.11 16.65 18.27
C TRP A 600 3.37 15.35 17.49
N ARG A 601 2.43 14.86 16.70
CA ARG A 601 2.62 13.67 15.82
C ARG A 601 3.28 14.01 14.49
N ARG A 602 3.32 15.28 14.08
CA ARG A 602 3.84 15.66 12.76
C ARG A 602 5.33 15.40 12.67
N ARG A 603 5.78 14.90 11.50
CA ARG A 603 7.20 14.70 11.21
C ARG A 603 7.57 15.28 9.84
N PRO A 604 8.65 16.08 9.72
CA PRO A 604 9.48 16.59 10.83
C PRO A 604 8.70 17.56 11.75
N LEU A 605 9.09 17.64 13.03
CA LEU A 605 8.52 18.66 13.93
C LEU A 605 8.99 20.05 13.47
N PRO A 606 8.11 21.05 13.44
CA PRO A 606 8.51 22.43 13.17
C PRO A 606 9.59 22.89 14.17
N GLN A 607 10.60 23.62 13.69
CA GLN A 607 11.76 23.99 14.53
C GLN A 607 11.39 24.84 15.75
N ASP A 608 10.37 25.67 15.64
CA ASP A 608 9.82 26.45 16.74
C ASP A 608 9.17 25.57 17.82
N ILE A 609 8.54 24.45 17.42
CA ILE A 609 8.03 23.42 18.35
C ILE A 609 9.16 22.63 18.99
N VAL A 610 10.22 22.33 18.25
CA VAL A 610 11.43 21.71 18.83
C VAL A 610 12.03 22.61 19.90
N ASN A 611 12.15 23.91 19.64
CA ASN A 611 12.68 24.87 20.60
C ASN A 611 11.77 25.02 21.82
N TYR A 612 10.45 25.04 21.62
CA TYR A 612 9.46 25.03 22.70
C TYR A 612 9.68 23.83 23.64
N ALA A 613 9.73 22.61 23.08
CA ALA A 613 9.86 21.40 23.87
C ALA A 613 11.18 21.34 24.64
N ILE A 614 12.29 21.76 24.02
CA ILE A 614 13.60 21.81 24.71
C ILE A 614 13.58 22.80 25.88
N SER A 615 12.85 23.92 25.76
CA SER A 615 12.75 24.90 26.84
C SER A 615 12.07 24.35 28.11
N GLY A 616 11.23 23.31 27.97
CA GLY A 616 10.55 22.63 29.06
C GLY A 616 11.48 21.90 30.04
N CYS A 617 12.65 21.45 29.58
CA CYS A 617 13.60 20.73 30.44
C CYS A 617 14.88 21.50 30.79
N LEU A 618 15.20 22.58 30.08
CA LEU A 618 16.48 23.30 30.16
C LEU A 618 16.83 23.79 31.58
N HIS A 619 15.84 24.24 32.35
CA HIS A 619 16.04 24.84 33.68
C HIS A 619 15.70 23.89 34.83
N LEU A 620 15.35 22.63 34.57
CA LEU A 620 14.98 21.68 35.62
C LEU A 620 16.13 21.43 36.60
N ILE A 621 17.35 21.18 36.12
CA ILE A 621 18.51 20.96 37.01
C ILE A 621 18.90 22.23 37.78
N PRO A 622 19.00 23.42 37.15
CA PRO A 622 19.16 24.67 37.90
C PRO A 622 18.07 24.90 38.96
N LEU A 623 16.81 24.58 38.66
CA LEU A 623 15.71 24.66 39.62
C LEU A 623 15.90 23.70 40.79
N TYR A 624 16.27 22.45 40.52
CA TYR A 624 16.60 21.48 41.56
C TYR A 624 17.64 22.02 42.52
N HIS A 625 18.77 22.55 42.01
CA HIS A 625 19.83 23.13 42.85
C HIS A 625 19.35 24.36 43.65
N ALA A 626 18.54 25.22 43.04
CA ALA A 626 17.97 26.38 43.72
C ALA A 626 17.00 25.98 44.84
N ILE A 627 16.13 25.00 44.58
CA ILE A 627 15.19 24.45 45.57
C ILE A 627 15.95 23.76 46.69
N GLN A 628 16.96 22.96 46.37
CA GLN A 628 17.79 22.27 47.34
C GLN A 628 18.48 23.27 48.27
N THR A 629 19.12 24.29 47.70
CA THR A 629 19.84 25.32 48.46
C THR A 629 18.91 26.15 49.34
N LYS A 630 17.73 26.53 48.81
CA LYS A 630 16.84 27.49 49.46
C LYS A 630 15.86 26.83 50.44
N TYR A 631 15.44 25.60 50.17
CA TYR A 631 14.33 24.96 50.88
C TYR A 631 14.68 23.60 51.48
N LEU A 632 15.60 22.82 50.88
CA LEU A 632 15.95 21.47 51.35
C LEU A 632 17.29 21.45 52.09
N THR A 633 17.40 22.29 53.13
CA THR A 633 18.66 22.49 53.88
C THR A 633 19.01 21.35 54.85
N SER A 634 18.21 20.28 54.90
CA SER A 634 18.47 19.09 55.72
C SER A 634 18.25 17.80 54.93
N ALA A 635 18.95 16.73 55.31
CA ALA A 635 18.77 15.41 54.70
C ALA A 635 17.33 14.88 54.84
N ALA A 636 16.64 15.21 55.93
CA ALA A 636 15.24 14.85 56.13
C ALA A 636 14.32 15.52 55.10
N ALA A 637 14.51 16.82 54.85
CA ALA A 637 13.72 17.55 53.85
C ALA A 637 13.94 17.01 52.43
N MET A 638 15.17 16.60 52.09
CA MET A 638 15.45 15.95 50.81
C MET A 638 14.75 14.58 50.69
N THR A 639 14.79 13.76 51.74
CA THR A 639 14.08 12.48 51.77
C THR A 639 12.57 12.66 51.61
N ASP A 640 12.00 13.66 52.28
CA ASP A 640 10.57 13.98 52.14
C ASP A 640 10.23 14.42 50.71
N ALA A 641 11.04 15.30 50.11
CA ALA A 641 10.87 15.74 48.72
C ALA A 641 10.85 14.59 47.71
N ILE A 642 11.77 13.63 47.85
CA ILE A 642 11.81 12.42 47.02
C ILE A 642 10.57 11.56 47.28
N GLY A 643 10.18 11.36 48.55
CA GLY A 643 8.99 10.58 48.90
C GLY A 643 7.68 11.17 48.35
N TYR A 644 7.53 12.49 48.31
CA TYR A 644 6.40 13.16 47.67
C TYR A 644 6.44 13.02 46.14
N SER A 645 7.62 13.07 45.54
CA SER A 645 7.81 12.86 44.10
C SER A 645 7.42 11.43 43.69
N ASP A 646 7.84 10.42 44.47
CA ASP A 646 7.45 9.01 44.26
C ASP A 646 5.93 8.81 44.36
N HIS A 647 5.27 9.56 45.26
CA HIS A 647 3.82 9.56 45.33
C HIS A 647 3.18 10.09 44.03
N TRP A 648 3.74 11.14 43.42
CA TRP A 648 3.23 11.72 42.18
C TRP A 648 3.43 10.81 40.98
N VAL A 649 4.60 10.16 40.88
CA VAL A 649 4.87 9.11 39.89
C VAL A 649 3.84 7.99 40.02
N SER A 650 3.56 7.55 41.25
CA SER A 650 2.63 6.45 41.53
C SER A 650 1.14 6.84 41.36
N TYR A 651 0.79 8.10 41.61
CA TYR A 651 -0.59 8.60 41.72
C TYR A 651 -1.44 8.31 40.47
N ARG A 652 -0.86 8.43 39.28
CA ARG A 652 -1.57 8.17 38.01
C ARG A 652 -1.23 6.83 37.39
N HIS A 653 0.03 6.42 37.47
CA HIS A 653 0.53 5.12 37.02
C HIS A 653 -0.30 3.97 37.62
N LEU A 654 -0.47 3.93 38.94
CA LEU A 654 -1.05 2.77 39.62
C LEU A 654 -2.55 2.87 39.87
N ASN A 655 -3.22 3.96 39.48
CA ASN A 655 -4.62 4.17 39.79
C ASN A 655 -5.54 3.34 38.86
N PRO A 656 -6.20 2.28 39.37
CA PRO A 656 -7.06 1.41 38.57
C PRO A 656 -8.44 2.05 38.31
N GLN A 657 -8.75 3.18 38.95
CA GLN A 657 -10.04 3.87 38.82
C GLN A 657 -10.12 4.77 37.58
N LEU A 658 -8.98 5.16 37.00
CA LEU A 658 -8.91 5.93 35.76
C LEU A 658 -9.22 5.02 34.55
N LYS A 659 -10.46 5.04 34.03
CA LYS A 659 -10.92 4.17 32.93
C LYS A 659 -10.96 4.86 31.57
N SER A 660 -10.92 6.20 31.55
CA SER A 660 -10.95 7.03 30.36
C SER A 660 -10.29 8.40 30.62
N ALA A 661 -10.01 9.16 29.55
CA ALA A 661 -9.48 10.52 29.67
C ALA A 661 -10.43 11.47 30.43
N ALA A 662 -11.74 11.17 30.46
CA ALA A 662 -12.74 11.94 31.18
C ALA A 662 -12.72 11.69 32.71
N ASP A 663 -12.12 10.59 33.17
CA ASP A 663 -11.97 10.27 34.60
C ASP A 663 -10.80 11.03 35.25
N VAL A 664 -10.04 11.79 34.45
CA VAL A 664 -9.02 12.74 34.90
C VAL A 664 -9.71 13.93 35.56
N ILE A 665 -10.18 13.77 36.78
CA ILE A 665 -10.72 14.86 37.59
C ILE A 665 -9.52 15.65 38.16
N LYS A 666 -9.60 16.99 38.12
CA LYS A 666 -8.69 17.90 38.85
C LYS A 666 -8.50 17.41 40.30
N PRO A 667 -7.32 17.60 40.91
CA PRO A 667 -7.04 17.09 42.26
C PRO A 667 -8.16 17.53 43.23
N PRO A 668 -8.54 16.70 44.21
CA PRO A 668 -9.55 17.09 45.18
C PRO A 668 -9.07 18.34 45.94
N GLU A 669 -9.91 19.38 45.97
CA GLU A 669 -9.85 20.42 46.99
C GLU A 669 -10.29 19.82 48.34
N GLU A 670 -9.55 18.86 48.90
CA GLU A 670 -9.85 18.36 50.24
C GLU A 670 -8.58 18.26 51.09
N GLY A 671 -8.63 18.96 52.22
CA GLY A 671 -7.49 19.27 53.06
C GLY A 671 -6.73 18.06 53.57
N VAL A 672 -5.40 18.15 53.44
CA VAL A 672 -4.48 17.42 54.31
C VAL A 672 -4.68 17.96 55.72
N ASN A 673 -5.53 17.27 56.47
CA ASN A 673 -5.63 17.43 57.91
C ASN A 673 -4.26 17.05 58.49
N ARG A 674 -3.54 18.05 59.01
CA ARG A 674 -2.40 17.82 59.90
C ARG A 674 -2.92 17.10 61.15
N GLN A 675 -2.67 15.80 61.31
CA GLN A 675 -2.26 15.17 62.57
C GLN A 675 -2.18 13.63 62.49
N SER A 676 -1.13 13.13 63.17
CA SER A 676 -0.71 11.76 63.55
C SER A 676 -0.20 10.84 62.46
#